data_AF-A0A8H6TBM4-F1
#
_entry.id   AF-A0A8H6TBM4-F1
#
_cell.length_a   1.000
_cell.length_b   1.000
_cell.length_c   1.000
_cell.angle_alpha   90.00
_cell.angle_beta   90.00
_cell.angle_gamma   90.00
#
_symmetry.space_group_name_H-M   'P 1'
#
loop_
_entity.id
_entity.type
_entity.pdbx_description
1 polymer ?
#
loop_
_entity_poly.entity_id
_entity_poly.type
_entity_poly.pdbx_seq_one_letter_code
_entity_poly.pdbx_strand_id
1 'polypeptide(L)'
;MGCVQSSGIDEEAKARNDEIENQLKRDRMMAKNEIKMLLLGAGESGKSTVLKQMKLIHLDGYNAQERDAYKEIIFSNTIQSMRAILEAMPQLDISLSPQNDARRSTILSLPPQIEADVLPRDVADAVRGLWRDPGVKEAVRRSREFQLNDSAVYYFNSIDRMAAPEYLPTDQDILRSRVKTTGITETTFKVGELMYKLFDNVTALVFLVSLSEYDQMLYEDESVNRMQEALTLFDSICNSRWFVKTSIILFLNKIDLFAEKLPRSPLGDYFPDYTGGDNYDAACDYLLHRFVSLNQSAATKQIYAHYTCATDTQQIKFVLSAIQDILLQLHPPRVRLALDLCRHLLRLTTMSIDVLVFGLGAVGSVYAFILQSGKQARVSVVARSNGAAIREKGLNIRSRKFGDYDGVRFDAVYTSCEEAARSGRVFSYVFCANKAILDASPSMVELLTPVVGPETTIFLIQNGFGVEDLLHAAFPKNTVVTSVGWTGARYRPDGAVELFTRTDSLVVGVDWNTGPGLSKERQQRDVKGLGELLAKSGATFTVKEDVRADRWMKLVWNAAWNTLIALTLMRTSDFIRTLDQAEVVARSIFSEVIAVGKAKGLELPHDALEGEMRKYRTMKGANSSMLVDVQRKTPTEVEAIVGYPMREGQRLGVAVPTLVTIYALLKAVDWRHANPDAARL
;
A
#
# COMPACT_ATOMS: atom_id res chain seq x y z
N MET A 1 -35.00 68.67 42.48
CA MET A 1 -33.58 69.08 42.31
C MET A 1 -32.71 67.93 42.82
N GLY A 2 -31.79 67.31 42.09
CA GLY A 2 -31.32 67.53 40.73
C GLY A 2 -31.13 66.19 40.01
N CYS A 3 -31.54 66.19 38.74
CA CYS A 3 -31.29 65.15 37.77
C CYS A 3 -29.85 65.32 37.30
N VAL A 4 -28.92 64.52 37.81
CA VAL A 4 -27.60 64.38 37.19
C VAL A 4 -27.75 63.28 36.14
N GLN A 5 -27.86 63.71 34.89
CA GLN A 5 -27.78 62.85 33.72
C GLN A 5 -26.50 62.00 33.81
N SER A 6 -26.62 60.67 33.74
CA SER A 6 -25.49 59.79 33.46
C SER A 6 -25.11 59.95 31.97
N SER A 7 -24.63 61.13 31.60
CA SER A 7 -24.06 61.37 30.28
C SER A 7 -22.65 60.80 30.24
N GLY A 8 -22.44 59.77 29.42
CA GLY A 8 -21.23 59.70 28.62
C GLY A 8 -20.28 58.50 28.80
N ILE A 9 -20.54 57.52 29.67
CA ILE A 9 -19.64 56.36 29.81
C ILE A 9 -20.24 55.05 29.26
N ASP A 10 -21.54 54.96 29.01
CA ASP A 10 -22.15 53.63 28.84
C ASP A 10 -22.43 53.21 27.39
N GLU A 11 -22.42 54.12 26.40
CA GLU A 11 -22.59 53.70 25.00
C GLU A 11 -21.30 53.13 24.40
N GLU A 12 -20.14 53.74 24.65
CA GLU A 12 -18.86 53.18 24.23
C GLU A 12 -18.52 51.89 24.98
N ALA A 13 -18.80 51.82 26.28
CA ALA A 13 -18.59 50.61 27.07
C ALA A 13 -19.52 49.48 26.63
N LYS A 14 -20.79 49.79 26.33
CA LYS A 14 -21.75 48.82 25.79
C LYS A 14 -21.41 48.39 24.37
N ALA A 15 -21.00 49.30 23.49
CA ALA A 15 -20.54 48.96 22.14
C ALA A 15 -19.29 48.06 22.21
N ARG A 16 -18.34 48.35 23.10
CA ARG A 16 -17.13 47.55 23.32
C ARG A 16 -17.47 46.18 23.93
N ASN A 17 -18.45 46.12 24.84
CA ASN A 17 -18.96 44.86 25.39
C ASN A 17 -19.71 44.02 24.35
N ASP A 18 -20.52 44.65 23.49
CA ASP A 18 -21.22 43.99 22.38
C ASP A 18 -20.23 43.49 21.32
N GLU A 19 -19.15 44.22 21.07
CA GLU A 19 -18.05 43.78 20.22
C GLU A 19 -17.32 42.57 20.82
N ILE A 20 -17.02 42.59 22.12
CA ILE A 20 -16.44 41.44 22.85
C ILE A 20 -17.39 40.24 22.81
N GLU A 21 -18.69 40.42 23.06
CA GLU A 21 -19.71 39.36 22.95
C GLU A 21 -19.80 38.77 21.55
N ASN A 22 -19.75 39.62 20.51
CA ASN A 22 -19.74 39.19 19.12
C ASN A 22 -18.44 38.48 18.73
N GLN A 23 -17.31 38.89 19.30
CA GLN A 23 -16.03 38.21 19.12
C GLN A 23 -16.02 36.86 19.84
N LEU A 24 -16.46 36.79 21.10
CA LEU A 24 -16.64 35.55 21.84
C LEU A 24 -17.63 34.58 21.16
N LYS A 25 -18.70 35.07 20.53
CA LYS A 25 -19.62 34.25 19.74
C LYS A 25 -18.94 33.69 18.49
N ARG A 26 -18.18 34.51 17.77
CA ARG A 26 -17.38 34.06 16.61
C ARG A 26 -16.34 33.03 17.03
N ASP A 27 -15.60 33.29 18.11
CA ASP A 27 -14.58 32.39 18.67
C ASP A 27 -15.20 31.08 19.14
N ARG A 28 -16.37 31.10 19.81
CA ARG A 28 -17.13 29.90 20.17
C ARG A 28 -17.61 29.11 18.95
N MET A 29 -17.95 29.78 17.85
CA MET A 29 -18.37 29.12 16.61
C MET A 29 -17.18 28.50 15.87
N MET A 30 -16.04 29.19 15.82
CA MET A 30 -14.79 28.66 15.27
C MET A 30 -14.25 27.49 16.12
N ALA A 31 -14.29 27.59 17.45
CA ALA A 31 -13.87 26.54 18.37
C ALA A 31 -14.75 25.27 18.28
N LYS A 32 -15.99 25.37 17.81
CA LYS A 32 -16.86 24.19 17.55
C LYS A 32 -16.47 23.42 16.28
N ASN A 33 -15.77 24.06 15.35
CA ASN A 33 -15.26 23.46 14.11
C ASN A 33 -13.76 23.12 14.21
N GLU A 34 -13.19 23.20 15.42
CA GLU A 34 -11.81 22.87 15.72
C GLU A 34 -11.71 21.42 16.22
N ILE A 35 -10.84 20.64 15.58
CA ILE A 35 -10.49 19.28 15.98
C ILE A 35 -9.17 19.34 16.73
N LYS A 36 -9.19 18.89 17.98
CA LYS A 36 -7.99 18.87 18.84
C LYS A 36 -7.40 17.46 18.87
N MET A 37 -6.14 17.33 18.48
CA MET A 37 -5.43 16.05 18.47
C MET A 37 -4.26 16.11 19.46
N LEU A 38 -3.97 15.00 20.14
CA LEU A 38 -2.79 14.90 21.01
C LEU A 38 -1.81 13.90 20.42
N LEU A 39 -0.58 14.34 20.13
CA LEU A 39 0.47 13.49 19.59
C LEU A 39 1.40 13.03 20.70
N LEU A 40 1.35 11.73 21.03
CA LEU A 40 2.13 11.11 22.10
C LEU A 40 3.03 9.99 21.58
N GLY A 41 3.98 9.55 22.40
CA GLY A 41 4.88 8.44 22.10
C GLY A 41 6.25 8.63 22.75
N ALA A 42 7.00 7.53 22.87
CA ALA A 42 8.35 7.53 23.43
C ALA A 42 9.33 8.43 22.65
N GLY A 43 10.51 8.69 23.20
CA GLY A 43 11.60 9.40 22.51
C GLY A 43 11.85 8.81 21.12
N GLU A 44 12.21 9.64 20.14
CA GLU A 44 12.58 9.20 18.78
C GLU A 44 11.50 8.44 17.98
N SER A 45 10.26 8.31 18.48
CA SER A 45 9.17 7.59 17.78
C SER A 45 8.67 8.21 16.47
N GLY A 46 9.18 9.39 16.10
CA GLY A 46 8.85 10.08 14.84
C GLY A 46 7.80 11.19 14.97
N LYS A 47 7.46 11.64 16.18
CA LYS A 47 6.49 12.72 16.44
C LYS A 47 6.80 13.99 15.64
N SER A 48 8.03 14.49 15.75
CA SER A 48 8.47 15.70 15.06
C SER A 48 8.49 15.52 13.53
N THR A 49 8.74 14.30 13.05
CA THR A 49 8.66 13.97 11.61
C THR A 49 7.21 14.02 11.11
N VAL A 50 6.25 13.49 11.87
CA VAL A 50 4.82 13.62 11.53
C VAL A 50 4.37 15.09 11.51
N LEU A 51 4.84 15.92 12.45
CA LEU A 51 4.58 17.37 12.43
C LEU A 51 5.13 18.05 11.17
N LYS A 52 6.36 17.71 10.78
CA LYS A 52 6.96 18.21 9.53
C LYS A 52 6.17 17.77 8.30
N GLN A 53 5.66 16.54 8.27
CA GLN A 53 4.76 16.06 7.21
C GLN A 53 3.46 16.88 7.16
N MET A 54 2.85 17.22 8.30
CA MET A 54 1.66 18.08 8.32
C MET A 54 1.92 19.42 7.64
N LYS A 55 3.09 20.03 7.90
CA LYS A 55 3.49 21.26 7.23
C LYS A 55 3.67 21.08 5.73
N LEU A 56 4.36 20.02 5.31
CA LEU A 56 4.53 19.68 3.88
C LEU A 56 3.22 19.46 3.13
N ILE A 57 2.26 18.81 3.79
CA ILE A 57 1.01 18.38 3.15
C ILE A 57 -0.04 19.49 3.17
N HIS A 58 -0.11 20.29 4.23
CA HIS A 58 -1.23 21.19 4.51
C HIS A 58 -0.86 22.67 4.68
N LEU A 59 0.42 23.04 4.73
CA LEU A 59 0.89 24.42 4.97
C LEU A 59 1.94 24.86 3.93
N ASP A 60 1.65 24.64 2.65
CA ASP A 60 2.45 25.10 1.48
C ASP A 60 3.94 24.70 1.46
N GLY A 61 4.34 23.72 2.29
CA GLY A 61 5.70 23.18 2.32
C GLY A 61 6.73 24.06 3.02
N TYR A 62 7.99 23.91 2.62
CA TYR A 62 9.11 24.71 3.11
C TYR A 62 9.61 25.65 2.02
N ASN A 63 9.65 26.95 2.33
CA ASN A 63 10.22 27.95 1.43
C ASN A 63 11.77 27.93 1.48
N ALA A 64 12.43 28.69 0.59
CA ALA A 64 13.88 28.67 0.48
C ALA A 64 14.61 29.12 1.77
N GLN A 65 14.09 30.12 2.47
CA GLN A 65 14.69 30.62 3.73
C GLN A 65 14.57 29.57 4.84
N GLU A 66 13.43 28.90 4.93
CA GLU A 66 13.22 27.83 5.90
C GLU A 66 14.10 26.62 5.60
N ARG A 67 14.25 26.24 4.32
CA ARG A 67 15.17 25.18 3.90
C ARG A 67 16.61 25.51 4.28
N ASP A 68 17.01 26.76 4.10
CA ASP A 68 18.35 27.22 4.43
C ASP A 68 18.66 27.08 5.93
N ALA A 69 17.70 27.46 6.81
CA ALA A 69 17.81 27.28 8.25
C ALA A 69 17.95 25.80 8.70
N TYR A 70 17.56 24.83 7.86
CA TYR A 70 17.76 23.41 8.16
C TYR A 70 19.18 22.91 7.86
N LYS A 71 20.02 23.67 7.13
CA LYS A 71 21.38 23.25 6.79
C LYS A 71 22.23 22.95 8.01
N GLU A 72 22.28 23.87 8.96
CA GLU A 72 23.06 23.73 10.20
C GLU A 72 22.64 22.48 10.99
N ILE A 73 21.32 22.23 11.05
CA ILE A 73 20.75 21.05 11.71
C ILE A 73 21.21 19.76 11.00
N ILE A 74 21.10 19.72 9.68
CA ILE A 74 21.46 18.56 8.87
C ILE A 74 22.96 18.27 8.94
N PHE A 75 23.80 19.31 8.84
CA PHE A 75 25.25 19.18 8.96
C PHE A 75 25.64 18.68 10.36
N SER A 76 25.09 19.30 11.41
CA SER A 76 25.30 18.87 12.79
C SER A 76 24.86 17.43 13.01
N ASN A 77 23.70 17.01 12.51
CA ASN A 77 23.24 15.63 12.60
C ASN A 77 24.20 14.65 11.90
N THR A 78 24.75 15.03 10.75
CA THR A 78 25.69 14.20 9.98
C THR A 78 26.99 14.00 10.75
N ILE A 79 27.57 15.08 11.27
CA ILE A 79 28.84 15.04 12.01
C ILE A 79 28.69 14.31 13.34
N GLN A 80 27.61 14.58 14.09
CA GLN A 80 27.32 13.87 15.33
C GLN A 80 27.14 12.37 15.11
N SER A 81 26.48 11.97 14.01
CA SER A 81 26.31 10.56 13.68
C SER A 81 27.64 9.89 13.38
N MET A 82 28.54 10.55 12.64
CA MET A 82 29.87 10.01 12.36
C MET A 82 30.74 9.95 13.63
N ARG A 83 30.66 10.97 14.49
CA ARG A 83 31.33 10.98 15.79
C ARG A 83 30.90 9.81 16.67
N ALA A 84 29.58 9.59 16.81
CA ALA A 84 29.05 8.50 17.62
C ALA A 84 29.59 7.13 17.14
N ILE A 85 29.70 6.92 15.82
CA ILE A 85 30.28 5.70 15.27
C ILE A 85 31.77 5.59 15.65
N LEU A 86 32.56 6.65 15.47
CA LEU A 86 33.99 6.65 15.77
C LEU A 86 34.29 6.45 17.27
N GLU A 87 33.41 6.93 18.14
CA GLU A 87 33.51 6.76 19.60
C GLU A 87 33.09 5.35 20.04
N ALA A 88 32.13 4.73 19.34
CA ALA A 88 31.68 3.37 19.61
C ALA A 88 32.65 2.30 19.07
N MET A 89 33.37 2.56 17.98
CA MET A 89 34.28 1.59 17.34
C MET A 89 35.26 0.91 18.32
N PRO A 90 35.97 1.63 19.22
CA PRO A 90 36.84 1.00 20.22
C PRO A 90 36.09 0.10 21.21
N GLN A 91 34.86 0.45 21.58
CA GLN A 91 34.03 -0.34 22.51
C GLN A 91 33.50 -1.62 21.85
N LEU A 92 33.40 -1.63 20.52
CA LEU A 92 32.96 -2.77 19.72
C LEU A 92 34.13 -3.66 19.26
N ASP A 93 35.36 -3.36 19.68
CA ASP A 93 36.60 -4.00 19.20
C ASP A 93 36.79 -3.89 17.68
N ILE A 94 36.34 -2.80 17.07
CA ILE A 94 36.47 -2.54 15.63
C ILE A 94 37.60 -1.54 15.37
N SER A 95 38.59 -1.95 14.59
CA SER A 95 39.70 -1.09 14.20
C SER A 95 39.36 -0.25 12.96
N LEU A 96 39.78 1.03 12.97
CA LEU A 96 39.72 1.91 11.80
C LEU A 96 41.00 1.74 10.97
N SER A 97 40.90 1.83 9.63
CA SER A 97 42.09 1.77 8.79
C SER A 97 43.04 2.95 9.08
N PRO A 98 44.37 2.75 9.19
CA PRO A 98 45.32 3.84 9.53
C PRO A 98 45.28 5.04 8.58
N GLN A 99 44.91 4.82 7.32
CA GLN A 99 44.72 5.88 6.31
C GLN A 99 43.61 6.88 6.68
N ASN A 100 42.73 6.51 7.61
CA ASN A 100 41.61 7.32 8.08
C ASN A 100 41.89 8.03 9.41
N ASP A 101 43.08 7.89 10.02
CA ASP A 101 43.40 8.54 11.31
C ASP A 101 43.29 10.06 11.26
N ALA A 102 43.78 10.68 10.18
CA ALA A 102 43.62 12.12 9.96
C ALA A 102 42.14 12.53 9.85
N ARG A 103 41.33 11.75 9.12
CA ARG A 103 39.89 12.00 8.94
C ARG A 103 39.12 11.84 10.24
N ARG A 104 39.50 10.86 11.07
CA ARG A 104 38.97 10.67 12.43
C ARG A 104 39.25 11.90 13.29
N SER A 105 40.49 12.39 13.28
CA SER A 105 40.87 13.59 14.03
C SER A 105 40.06 14.82 13.60
N THR A 106 39.86 15.02 12.29
CA THR A 106 38.98 16.07 11.75
C THR A 106 37.59 16.01 12.38
N ILE A 107 36.89 14.87 12.31
CA ILE A 107 35.52 14.74 12.84
C ILE A 107 35.46 14.90 14.36
N LEU A 108 36.41 14.33 15.11
CA LEU A 108 36.41 14.39 16.58
C LEU A 108 36.78 15.79 17.11
N SER A 109 37.53 16.58 16.35
CA SER A 109 37.92 17.95 16.74
C SER A 109 36.80 18.99 16.60
N LEU A 110 35.74 18.70 15.83
CA LEU A 110 34.64 19.63 15.59
C LEU A 110 33.79 19.88 16.85
N PRO A 111 33.07 21.00 16.96
CA PRO A 111 32.03 21.13 17.97
C PRO A 111 30.83 20.21 17.66
N PRO A 112 30.02 19.83 18.66
CA PRO A 112 28.80 19.03 18.45
C PRO A 112 27.79 19.72 17.53
N GLN A 113 27.71 21.06 17.55
CA GLN A 113 26.87 21.85 16.67
C GLN A 113 27.76 22.72 15.80
N ILE A 114 27.52 22.72 14.49
CA ILE A 114 28.22 23.57 13.54
C ILE A 114 27.25 24.59 12.97
N GLU A 115 27.61 25.86 13.14
CA GLU A 115 26.99 27.01 12.49
C GLU A 115 27.75 27.27 11.18
N ALA A 116 27.24 26.73 10.08
CA ALA A 116 27.85 26.89 8.76
C ALA A 116 26.81 26.82 7.64
N ASP A 117 26.84 27.82 6.77
CA ASP A 117 25.97 27.90 5.58
C ASP A 117 26.37 26.87 4.50
N VAL A 118 27.62 26.44 4.51
CA VAL A 118 28.20 25.45 3.58
C VAL A 118 29.04 24.45 4.36
N LEU A 119 28.89 23.17 4.05
CA LEU A 119 29.68 22.12 4.66
C LEU A 119 31.17 22.26 4.25
N PRO A 120 32.11 22.42 5.19
CA PRO A 120 33.52 22.55 4.85
C PRO A 120 34.04 21.33 4.07
N ARG A 121 34.88 21.57 3.06
CA ARG A 121 35.33 20.53 2.12
C ARG A 121 36.11 19.42 2.82
N ASP A 122 36.99 19.79 3.76
CA ASP A 122 37.75 18.87 4.60
C ASP A 122 36.86 17.97 5.46
N VAL A 123 35.75 18.51 5.98
CA VAL A 123 34.76 17.75 6.74
C VAL A 123 33.98 16.79 5.83
N ALA A 124 33.54 17.26 4.65
CA ALA A 124 32.87 16.41 3.67
C ALA A 124 33.78 15.27 3.18
N ASP A 125 35.05 15.57 2.91
CA ASP A 125 36.08 14.60 2.52
C ASP A 125 36.34 13.58 3.63
N ALA A 126 36.37 14.03 4.89
CA ALA A 126 36.51 13.16 6.05
C ALA A 126 35.33 12.20 6.18
N VAL A 127 34.08 12.69 6.15
CA VAL A 127 32.87 11.85 6.20
C VAL A 127 32.84 10.86 5.03
N ARG A 128 33.15 11.30 3.80
CA ARG A 128 33.19 10.44 2.62
C ARG A 128 34.24 9.34 2.75
N GLY A 129 35.44 9.68 3.20
CA GLY A 129 36.54 8.73 3.38
C GLY A 129 36.26 7.71 4.47
N LEU A 130 35.72 8.16 5.60
CA LEU A 130 35.31 7.31 6.72
C LEU A 130 34.16 6.37 6.33
N TRP A 131 33.15 6.85 5.61
CA TRP A 131 32.02 6.00 5.21
C TRP A 131 32.40 4.88 4.22
N ARG A 132 33.53 5.04 3.51
CA ARG A 132 34.10 3.97 2.66
C ARG A 132 34.87 2.92 3.46
N ASP A 133 35.21 3.18 4.71
CA ASP A 133 35.96 2.26 5.57
C ASP A 133 35.09 1.05 5.97
N PRO A 134 35.59 -0.19 5.80
CA PRO A 134 34.86 -1.39 6.21
C PRO A 134 34.53 -1.43 7.71
N GLY A 135 35.42 -0.94 8.57
CA GLY A 135 35.21 -0.87 10.02
C GLY A 135 34.09 0.08 10.39
N VAL A 136 33.99 1.23 9.73
CA VAL A 136 32.86 2.17 9.93
C VAL A 136 31.54 1.53 9.49
N LYS A 137 31.52 0.81 8.36
CA LYS A 137 30.32 0.08 7.91
C LYS A 137 29.93 -1.03 8.88
N GLU A 138 30.90 -1.75 9.43
CA GLU A 138 30.66 -2.79 10.43
C GLU A 138 30.13 -2.22 11.74
N ALA A 139 30.67 -1.08 12.20
CA ALA A 139 30.15 -0.38 13.37
C ALA A 139 28.69 0.08 13.17
N VAL A 140 28.35 0.59 11.97
CA VAL A 140 26.95 0.91 11.63
C VAL A 140 26.07 -0.35 11.60
N ARG A 141 26.58 -1.50 11.12
CA ARG A 141 25.83 -2.77 11.17
C ARG A 141 25.52 -3.20 12.61
N ARG A 142 26.38 -2.84 13.55
CA ARG A 142 26.24 -3.09 15.00
C ARG A 142 25.65 -1.88 15.76
N SER A 143 25.01 -0.93 15.09
CA SER A 143 24.47 0.29 15.70
C SER A 143 23.32 0.10 16.69
N ARG A 144 22.91 -1.14 16.98
CA ARG A 144 22.02 -1.46 18.12
C ARG A 144 22.73 -1.43 19.46
N GLU A 145 24.06 -1.60 19.47
CA GLU A 145 24.90 -1.68 20.66
C GLU A 145 25.30 -0.29 21.20
N PHE A 146 24.97 0.78 20.48
CA PHE A 146 25.20 2.16 20.89
C PHE A 146 24.13 3.09 20.29
N GLN A 147 24.14 4.35 20.70
CA GLN A 147 23.13 5.32 20.30
C GLN A 147 23.50 5.99 18.97
N LEU A 148 22.78 5.64 17.89
CA LEU A 148 22.98 6.21 16.55
C LEU A 148 21.66 6.77 15.98
N ASN A 149 21.75 7.88 15.26
CA ASN A 149 20.60 8.44 14.53
C ASN A 149 20.23 7.57 13.32
N ASP A 150 18.97 7.17 13.19
CA ASP A 150 18.44 6.39 12.05
C ASP A 150 18.74 7.01 10.68
N SER A 151 18.89 8.33 10.60
CA SER A 151 19.15 9.04 9.34
C SER A 151 20.63 9.12 8.97
N ALA A 152 21.54 8.57 9.79
CA ALA A 152 22.99 8.63 9.58
C ALA A 152 23.41 8.14 8.18
N VAL A 153 22.97 6.93 7.79
CA VAL A 153 23.32 6.31 6.51
C VAL A 153 22.83 7.14 5.32
N TYR A 154 21.63 7.74 5.44
CA TYR A 154 21.07 8.60 4.40
C TYR A 154 21.95 9.83 4.15
N TYR A 155 22.42 10.49 5.21
CA TYR A 155 23.29 11.65 5.10
C TYR A 155 24.68 11.28 4.58
N PHE A 156 25.27 10.16 5.03
CA PHE A 156 26.57 9.71 4.54
C PHE A 156 26.55 9.38 3.04
N ASN A 157 25.48 8.74 2.57
CA ASN A 157 25.29 8.48 1.14
C ASN A 157 25.02 9.76 0.32
N SER A 158 24.51 10.81 0.97
CA SER A 158 24.21 12.10 0.33
C SER A 158 25.33 13.13 0.46
N ILE A 159 26.48 12.78 1.04
CA ILE A 159 27.52 13.74 1.43
C ILE A 159 28.03 14.58 0.26
N ASP A 160 28.11 14.00 -0.95
CA ASP A 160 28.56 14.70 -2.15
C ASP A 160 27.58 15.78 -2.60
N ARG A 161 26.27 15.51 -2.50
CA ARG A 161 25.21 16.48 -2.78
C ARG A 161 25.19 17.57 -1.72
N MET A 162 25.36 17.19 -0.45
CA MET A 162 25.32 18.12 0.69
C MET A 162 26.53 19.06 0.73
N ALA A 163 27.67 18.64 0.17
CA ALA A 163 28.89 19.44 0.07
C ALA A 163 28.93 20.37 -1.14
N ALA A 164 27.92 20.34 -2.01
CA ALA A 164 27.84 21.23 -3.16
C ALA A 164 27.61 22.69 -2.70
N PRO A 165 28.26 23.70 -3.32
CA PRO A 165 28.08 25.11 -2.94
C PRO A 165 26.62 25.60 -3.01
N GLU A 166 25.85 25.06 -3.96
CA GLU A 166 24.44 25.40 -4.19
C GLU A 166 23.46 24.47 -3.45
N TYR A 167 23.94 23.72 -2.45
CA TYR A 167 23.10 22.78 -1.71
C TYR A 167 21.96 23.53 -1.02
N LEU A 168 20.72 23.09 -1.30
CA LEU A 168 19.53 23.49 -0.58
C LEU A 168 18.83 22.22 -0.07
N PRO A 169 18.52 22.10 1.23
CA PRO A 169 17.85 20.92 1.77
C PRO A 169 16.53 20.61 1.05
N THR A 170 16.41 19.36 0.61
CA THR A 170 15.17 18.80 0.06
C THR A 170 14.19 18.49 1.19
N ASP A 171 12.93 18.22 0.83
CA ASP A 171 11.92 17.79 1.80
C ASP A 171 12.37 16.54 2.56
N GLN A 172 13.07 15.63 1.88
CA GLN A 172 13.57 14.41 2.47
C GLN A 172 14.70 14.66 3.48
N ASP A 173 15.55 15.66 3.23
CA ASP A 173 16.59 16.08 4.18
C ASP A 173 15.95 16.67 5.44
N ILE A 174 14.92 17.50 5.26
CA ILE A 174 14.20 18.14 6.38
C ILE A 174 13.42 17.11 7.20
N LEU A 175 12.74 16.16 6.56
CA LEU A 175 11.99 15.10 7.24
C LEU A 175 12.89 14.20 8.10
N ARG A 176 14.12 13.96 7.62
CA ARG A 176 15.14 13.15 8.29
C ARG A 176 15.96 13.93 9.31
N SER A 177 15.83 15.26 9.37
CA SER A 177 16.57 16.08 10.33
C SER A 177 16.01 15.90 11.74
N ARG A 178 16.91 15.81 12.70
CA ARG A 178 16.61 15.60 14.11
C ARG A 178 16.92 16.86 14.89
N VAL A 179 15.87 17.42 15.48
CA VAL A 179 15.92 18.50 16.46
C VAL A 179 15.34 17.95 17.76
N LYS A 180 16.09 18.06 18.86
CA LYS A 180 15.56 17.69 20.18
C LYS A 180 14.43 18.66 20.52
N THR A 181 13.20 18.16 20.63
CA THR A 181 12.04 18.99 20.94
C THR A 181 12.05 19.32 22.42
N THR A 182 12.21 20.60 22.77
CA THR A 182 12.11 21.10 24.14
C THR A 182 10.76 21.76 24.36
N GLY A 183 9.99 21.26 25.34
CA GLY A 183 8.67 21.81 25.68
C GLY A 183 7.54 21.33 24.75
N ILE A 184 6.37 21.98 24.87
CA ILE A 184 5.15 21.66 24.12
C ILE A 184 5.14 22.50 22.84
N THR A 185 4.93 21.86 21.69
CA THR A 185 4.79 22.53 20.40
C THR A 185 3.34 22.44 19.92
N GLU A 186 2.66 23.58 19.81
CA GLU A 186 1.34 23.66 19.20
C GLU A 186 1.49 23.93 17.70
N THR A 187 0.75 23.18 16.87
CA THR A 187 0.67 23.44 15.43
C THR A 187 -0.79 23.42 15.03
N THR A 188 -1.18 24.43 14.26
CA THR A 188 -2.55 24.58 13.75
C THR A 188 -2.52 24.55 12.23
N PHE A 189 -3.40 23.75 11.63
CA PHE A 189 -3.51 23.64 10.17
C PHE A 189 -4.96 23.44 9.75
N LYS A 190 -5.31 23.88 8.54
CA LYS A 190 -6.66 23.76 8.00
C LYS A 190 -6.70 22.62 6.98
N VAL A 191 -7.67 21.72 7.12
CA VAL A 191 -7.94 20.69 6.10
C VAL A 191 -9.40 20.73 5.72
N GLY A 192 -9.68 21.10 4.47
CA GLY A 192 -11.05 21.39 4.02
C GLY A 192 -11.63 22.59 4.78
N GLU A 193 -12.76 22.41 5.45
CA GLU A 193 -13.41 23.44 6.28
C GLU A 193 -13.05 23.36 7.77
N LEU A 194 -12.29 22.33 8.20
CA LEU A 194 -12.00 22.06 9.60
C LEU A 194 -10.60 22.54 9.98
N MET A 195 -10.50 23.07 11.20
CA MET A 195 -9.24 23.51 11.81
C MET A 195 -8.72 22.42 12.72
N TYR A 196 -7.47 22.00 12.53
CA TYR A 196 -6.81 21.00 13.37
C TYR A 196 -5.81 21.68 14.28
N LYS A 197 -5.86 21.39 15.58
CA LYS A 197 -4.94 21.91 16.59
C LYS A 197 -4.35 20.78 17.43
N LEU A 198 -3.03 20.76 17.59
CA LEU A 198 -2.34 19.75 18.40
C LEU A 198 -2.13 20.27 19.84
N PHE A 199 -2.94 19.82 20.82
CA PHE A 199 -2.91 20.35 22.21
C PHE A 199 -3.65 19.46 23.24
N ASP A 200 -3.84 19.93 24.48
CA ASP A 200 -4.58 19.30 25.58
C ASP A 200 -6.11 19.53 25.54
N ASN A 201 -6.89 18.61 26.10
CA ASN A 201 -8.37 18.46 26.00
C ASN A 201 -8.87 18.08 24.58
N VAL A 202 -8.58 16.84 24.19
CA VAL A 202 -8.58 16.40 22.78
C VAL A 202 -9.77 15.57 22.32
N THR A 203 -10.08 15.74 21.04
CA THR A 203 -11.02 14.92 20.28
C THR A 203 -10.47 13.52 20.01
N ALA A 204 -9.16 13.39 19.78
CA ALA A 204 -8.50 12.10 19.60
C ALA A 204 -7.02 12.11 19.97
N LEU A 205 -6.52 10.93 20.28
CA LEU A 205 -5.14 10.69 20.68
C LEU A 205 -4.42 9.91 19.58
N VAL A 206 -3.28 10.42 19.10
CA VAL A 206 -2.39 9.72 18.18
C VAL A 206 -1.14 9.31 18.95
N PHE A 207 -0.92 8.01 19.08
CA PHE A 207 0.22 7.45 19.79
C PHE A 207 1.21 6.84 18.81
N LEU A 208 2.48 7.27 18.85
CA LEU A 208 3.54 6.82 17.95
C LEU A 208 4.50 5.86 18.65
N VAL A 209 4.72 4.72 18.00
CA VAL A 209 5.67 3.68 18.39
C VAL A 209 6.71 3.52 17.29
N SER A 210 7.97 3.36 17.67
CA SER A 210 9.04 3.03 16.74
C SER A 210 9.23 1.52 16.67
N LEU A 211 8.85 0.89 15.56
CA LEU A 211 8.97 -0.56 15.43
C LEU A 211 10.41 -1.04 15.37
N SER A 212 11.34 -0.25 14.84
CA SER A 212 12.75 -0.63 14.67
C SER A 212 13.59 -0.63 15.97
N GLU A 213 12.99 -0.19 17.09
CA GLU A 213 13.66 -0.02 18.39
C GLU A 213 13.44 -1.21 19.34
N TYR A 214 12.92 -2.33 18.82
CA TYR A 214 12.63 -3.55 19.60
C TYR A 214 13.86 -4.20 20.24
N ASP A 215 15.05 -3.94 19.73
CA ASP A 215 16.34 -4.47 20.15
C ASP A 215 17.27 -3.40 20.75
N GLN A 216 16.75 -2.20 21.03
CA GLN A 216 17.53 -1.06 21.53
C GLN A 216 17.18 -0.73 22.98
N MET A 217 18.15 -0.14 23.69
CA MET A 217 17.99 0.37 25.06
C MET A 217 17.75 1.88 25.06
N LEU A 218 17.09 2.40 26.10
CA LEU A 218 16.86 3.84 26.28
C LEU A 218 18.18 4.60 26.39
N TYR A 219 18.12 5.89 26.07
CA TYR A 219 19.26 6.78 26.21
C TYR A 219 19.52 7.12 27.69
N GLU A 220 18.44 7.23 28.47
CA GLU A 220 18.44 7.60 29.89
C GLU A 220 18.75 6.44 30.82
N ASP A 221 18.44 5.20 30.38
CA ASP A 221 18.66 3.96 31.13
C ASP A 221 18.98 2.81 30.17
N GLU A 222 20.24 2.39 30.15
CA GLU A 222 20.74 1.33 29.28
C GLU A 222 20.23 -0.07 29.65
N SER A 223 19.51 -0.22 30.77
CA SER A 223 18.91 -1.50 31.18
C SER A 223 17.48 -1.68 30.66
N VAL A 224 16.84 -0.62 30.17
CA VAL A 224 15.44 -0.63 29.76
C VAL A 224 15.32 -0.65 28.24
N ASN A 225 14.65 -1.70 27.72
CA ASN A 225 14.35 -1.82 26.30
C ASN A 225 13.34 -0.75 25.85
N ARG A 226 13.61 -0.08 24.72
CA ARG A 226 12.79 1.03 24.21
C ARG A 226 11.36 0.62 23.84
N MET A 227 11.18 -0.57 23.28
CA MET A 227 9.84 -1.08 22.95
C MET A 227 9.03 -1.42 24.20
N GLN A 228 9.69 -1.95 25.24
CA GLN A 228 9.04 -2.20 26.52
C GLN A 228 8.59 -0.89 27.20
N GLU A 229 9.41 0.16 27.13
CA GLU A 229 9.01 1.50 27.58
C GLU A 229 7.81 2.04 26.80
N ALA A 230 7.80 1.87 25.47
CA ALA A 230 6.67 2.27 24.63
C ALA A 230 5.37 1.54 25.01
N LEU A 231 5.44 0.24 25.34
CA LEU A 231 4.30 -0.55 25.83
C LEU A 231 3.80 -0.04 27.19
N THR A 232 4.70 0.21 28.14
CA THR A 232 4.36 0.74 29.48
C THR A 232 3.69 2.11 29.40
N LEU A 233 4.25 2.99 28.56
CA LEU A 233 3.69 4.32 28.31
C LEU A 233 2.31 4.22 27.65
N PHE A 234 2.16 3.33 26.65
CA PHE A 234 0.88 3.10 25.99
C PHE A 234 -0.18 2.56 26.94
N ASP A 235 0.16 1.57 27.78
CA ASP A 235 -0.75 1.01 28.79
C ASP A 235 -1.29 2.11 29.72
N SER A 236 -0.38 2.94 30.25
CA SER A 236 -0.70 4.04 31.14
C SER A 236 -1.65 5.08 30.50
N ILE A 237 -1.44 5.40 29.22
CA ILE A 237 -2.28 6.35 28.48
C ILE A 237 -3.61 5.71 28.08
N CYS A 238 -3.57 4.49 27.54
CA CYS A 238 -4.73 3.77 27.06
C CYS A 238 -5.72 3.49 28.18
N ASN A 239 -5.25 3.24 29.40
CA ASN A 239 -6.10 2.93 30.55
C ASN A 239 -6.26 4.11 31.53
N SER A 240 -5.78 5.31 31.16
CA SER A 240 -5.94 6.52 31.95
C SER A 240 -7.41 6.92 32.11
N ARG A 241 -7.78 7.34 33.34
CA ARG A 241 -9.10 7.90 33.66
C ARG A 241 -9.47 9.13 32.82
N TRP A 242 -8.48 9.84 32.28
CA TRP A 242 -8.70 11.04 31.47
C TRP A 242 -9.11 10.72 30.03
N PHE A 243 -8.79 9.51 29.52
CA PHE A 243 -9.01 9.13 28.13
C PHE A 243 -9.99 7.96 27.97
N VAL A 244 -10.82 7.66 28.97
CA VAL A 244 -11.70 6.46 28.99
C VAL A 244 -12.57 6.33 27.73
N LYS A 245 -13.11 7.45 27.23
CA LYS A 245 -13.98 7.48 26.03
C LYS A 245 -13.28 7.99 24.77
N THR A 246 -11.99 8.28 24.84
CA THR A 246 -11.23 8.84 23.73
C THR A 246 -10.67 7.70 22.89
N SER A 247 -11.02 7.67 21.61
CA SER A 247 -10.44 6.73 20.65
C SER A 247 -8.94 7.01 20.45
N ILE A 248 -8.17 5.96 20.23
CA ILE A 248 -6.72 6.05 20.05
C ILE A 248 -6.37 5.62 18.64
N ILE A 249 -5.56 6.42 17.97
CA ILE A 249 -4.93 6.09 16.70
C ILE A 249 -3.50 5.68 17.03
N LEU A 250 -3.11 4.45 16.68
CA LEU A 250 -1.81 3.89 16.98
C LEU A 250 -0.96 3.86 15.71
N PHE A 251 0.15 4.59 15.70
CA PHE A 251 1.13 4.59 14.63
C PHE A 251 2.28 3.68 14.97
N LEU A 252 2.38 2.57 14.24
CA LEU A 252 3.50 1.66 14.28
C LEU A 252 4.51 2.12 13.21
N ASN A 253 5.35 3.08 13.60
CA ASN A 253 6.24 3.84 12.73
C ASN A 253 7.58 3.14 12.49
N LYS A 254 8.37 3.64 11.53
CA LYS A 254 9.68 3.09 11.10
C LYS A 254 9.58 1.64 10.62
N ILE A 255 8.46 1.32 9.95
CA ILE A 255 8.19 -0.02 9.42
C ILE A 255 9.23 -0.46 8.37
N ASP A 256 9.79 0.50 7.63
CA ASP A 256 10.87 0.32 6.66
C ASP A 256 12.17 -0.15 7.34
N LEU A 257 12.57 0.52 8.42
CA LEU A 257 13.75 0.14 9.20
C LEU A 257 13.54 -1.19 9.92
N PHE A 258 12.33 -1.45 10.42
CA PHE A 258 11.97 -2.72 11.02
C PHE A 258 12.13 -3.89 10.04
N ALA A 259 11.64 -3.72 8.80
CA ALA A 259 11.75 -4.73 7.74
C ALA A 259 13.20 -5.06 7.39
N GLU A 260 14.08 -4.04 7.31
CA GLU A 260 15.51 -4.26 7.03
C GLU A 260 16.22 -4.98 8.17
N LYS A 261 15.82 -4.69 9.42
CA LYS A 261 16.52 -5.12 10.64
C LYS A 261 16.16 -6.53 11.07
N LEU A 262 14.92 -6.94 10.88
CA LEU A 262 14.40 -8.23 11.36
C LEU A 262 15.27 -9.45 10.97
N PRO A 263 15.77 -9.60 9.73
CA PRO A 263 16.62 -10.74 9.35
C PRO A 263 17.99 -10.78 10.05
N ARG A 264 18.46 -9.65 10.58
CA ARG A 264 19.79 -9.52 11.23
C ARG A 264 19.70 -9.52 12.76
N SER A 265 18.54 -9.16 13.29
CA SER A 265 18.24 -9.13 14.73
C SER A 265 16.87 -9.78 14.95
N PRO A 266 16.81 -11.12 15.10
CA PRO A 266 15.55 -11.82 15.24
C PRO A 266 14.73 -11.30 16.43
N LEU A 267 13.42 -11.14 16.25
CA LEU A 267 12.55 -10.60 17.30
C LEU A 267 12.47 -11.52 18.53
N GLY A 268 12.59 -12.83 18.34
CA GLY A 268 12.51 -13.83 19.41
C GLY A 268 13.62 -13.72 20.46
N ASP A 269 14.75 -13.09 20.12
CA ASP A 269 15.86 -12.87 21.05
C ASP A 269 15.50 -11.84 22.14
N TYR A 270 14.55 -10.94 21.84
CA TYR A 270 14.12 -9.84 22.72
C TYR A 270 12.73 -10.07 23.30
N PHE A 271 11.92 -10.89 22.62
CA PHE A 271 10.56 -11.24 23.00
C PHE A 271 10.43 -12.77 23.07
N PRO A 272 10.73 -13.40 24.23
CA PRO A 272 10.77 -14.86 24.33
C PRO A 272 9.44 -15.56 24.05
N ASP A 273 8.31 -14.85 24.19
CA ASP A 273 6.97 -15.34 23.87
C ASP A 273 6.62 -15.27 22.37
N TYR A 274 7.50 -14.68 21.55
CA TYR A 274 7.33 -14.64 20.10
C TYR A 274 7.79 -15.94 19.42
N THR A 275 6.89 -16.56 18.66
CA THR A 275 7.12 -17.86 17.99
C THR A 275 7.10 -17.80 16.46
N GLY A 276 7.02 -16.59 15.88
CA GLY A 276 6.87 -16.39 14.44
C GLY A 276 8.14 -16.53 13.59
N GLY A 277 9.31 -16.72 14.22
CA GLY A 277 10.61 -16.80 13.54
C GLY A 277 10.94 -15.51 12.76
N ASP A 278 11.64 -15.61 11.64
CA ASP A 278 12.03 -14.44 10.84
C ASP A 278 10.89 -13.91 9.94
N ASN A 279 9.65 -14.32 10.19
CA ASN A 279 8.50 -13.91 9.38
C ASN A 279 8.07 -12.48 9.72
N TYR A 280 8.39 -11.55 8.81
CA TYR A 280 8.06 -10.14 8.91
C TYR A 280 6.61 -9.83 9.30
N ASP A 281 5.65 -10.46 8.63
CA ASP A 281 4.24 -10.23 8.93
C ASP A 281 3.86 -10.75 10.33
N ALA A 282 4.37 -11.92 10.73
CA ALA A 282 4.11 -12.47 12.05
C ALA A 282 4.71 -11.58 13.15
N ALA A 283 5.87 -10.97 12.89
CA ALA A 283 6.52 -10.02 13.79
C ALA A 283 5.69 -8.72 13.92
N CYS A 284 5.15 -8.22 12.80
CA CYS A 284 4.23 -7.08 12.78
C CYS A 284 2.93 -7.38 13.55
N ASP A 285 2.30 -8.53 13.29
CA ASP A 285 1.07 -8.99 13.94
C ASP A 285 1.29 -9.13 15.45
N TYR A 286 2.42 -9.69 15.86
CA TYR A 286 2.80 -9.85 17.26
C TYR A 286 2.92 -8.50 17.98
N LEU A 287 3.71 -7.56 17.43
CA LEU A 287 3.90 -6.25 18.05
C LEU A 287 2.57 -5.47 18.10
N LEU A 288 1.78 -5.50 17.03
CA LEU A 288 0.45 -4.89 17.02
C LEU A 288 -0.44 -5.48 18.12
N HIS A 289 -0.49 -6.81 18.22
CA HIS A 289 -1.30 -7.48 19.22
C HIS A 289 -0.89 -7.08 20.64
N ARG A 290 0.41 -6.97 20.93
CA ARG A 290 0.93 -6.53 22.24
C ARG A 290 0.38 -5.16 22.63
N PHE A 291 0.31 -4.20 21.70
CA PHE A 291 -0.29 -2.89 21.98
C PHE A 291 -1.82 -2.96 22.12
N VAL A 292 -2.51 -3.59 21.17
CA VAL A 292 -3.99 -3.63 21.17
C VAL A 292 -4.53 -4.39 22.38
N SER A 293 -3.82 -5.43 22.85
CA SER A 293 -4.21 -6.21 24.04
C SER A 293 -4.15 -5.43 25.35
N LEU A 294 -3.43 -4.31 25.40
CA LEU A 294 -3.37 -3.45 26.59
C LEU A 294 -4.67 -2.65 26.79
N ASN A 295 -5.59 -2.63 25.81
CA ASN A 295 -6.85 -1.93 25.94
C ASN A 295 -7.85 -2.67 26.84
N GLN A 296 -7.90 -2.30 28.11
CA GLN A 296 -8.82 -2.90 29.09
C GLN A 296 -10.28 -2.51 28.84
N SER A 297 -10.54 -1.50 28.01
CA SER A 297 -11.87 -0.99 27.67
C SER A 297 -12.28 -1.29 26.23
N ALA A 298 -11.84 -2.42 25.65
CA ALA A 298 -12.08 -2.78 24.24
C ALA A 298 -13.55 -2.78 23.80
N ALA A 299 -14.50 -2.97 24.74
CA ALA A 299 -15.93 -2.90 24.46
C ALA A 299 -16.44 -1.49 24.11
N THR A 300 -15.76 -0.44 24.58
CA THR A 300 -16.20 0.96 24.45
C THR A 300 -15.16 1.86 23.78
N LYS A 301 -13.89 1.47 23.79
CA LYS A 301 -12.77 2.19 23.20
C LYS A 301 -12.17 1.39 22.05
N GLN A 302 -12.12 2.02 20.88
CA GLN A 302 -11.50 1.46 19.68
C GLN A 302 -10.06 1.98 19.51
N ILE A 303 -9.16 1.10 19.08
CA ILE A 303 -7.79 1.44 18.66
C ILE A 303 -7.69 1.27 17.15
N TYR A 304 -7.30 2.34 16.46
CA TYR A 304 -7.08 2.36 15.01
C TYR A 304 -5.59 2.30 14.74
N ALA A 305 -5.08 1.11 14.43
CA ALA A 305 -3.65 0.92 14.21
C ALA A 305 -3.25 1.05 12.73
N HIS A 306 -2.15 1.76 12.48
CA HIS A 306 -1.58 1.97 11.16
C HIS A 306 -0.07 1.76 11.20
N TYR A 307 0.45 0.92 10.30
CA TYR A 307 1.87 0.85 10.03
C TYR A 307 2.29 2.04 9.19
N THR A 308 3.35 2.74 9.61
CA THR A 308 3.76 4.01 9.03
C THR A 308 5.27 4.07 8.81
N CYS A 309 5.66 4.80 7.78
CA CYS A 309 6.98 5.34 7.55
C CYS A 309 6.79 6.85 7.51
N ALA A 310 7.11 7.53 8.60
CA ALA A 310 6.93 8.99 8.70
C ALA A 310 7.74 9.79 7.68
N THR A 311 8.75 9.17 7.03
CA THR A 311 9.50 9.82 5.94
C THR A 311 8.86 9.64 4.56
N ASP A 312 7.84 8.79 4.43
CA ASP A 312 7.07 8.64 3.19
C ASP A 312 5.85 9.57 3.20
N THR A 313 5.92 10.66 2.43
CA THR A 313 4.85 11.66 2.33
C THR A 313 3.55 11.09 1.76
N GLN A 314 3.58 10.12 0.84
CA GLN A 314 2.35 9.55 0.27
C GLN A 314 1.65 8.66 1.29
N GLN A 315 2.42 7.84 2.02
CA GLN A 315 1.86 7.00 3.06
C GLN A 315 1.27 7.84 4.20
N ILE A 316 1.94 8.92 4.61
CA ILE A 316 1.41 9.81 5.65
C ILE A 316 0.14 10.54 5.15
N LYS A 317 0.09 11.02 3.89
CA LYS A 317 -1.15 11.58 3.32
C LYS A 317 -2.33 10.60 3.42
N PHE A 318 -2.11 9.33 3.10
CA PHE A 318 -3.13 8.29 3.19
C PHE A 318 -3.60 8.06 4.63
N VAL A 319 -2.66 7.88 5.57
CA VAL A 319 -2.99 7.64 6.97
C VAL A 319 -3.70 8.84 7.60
N LEU A 320 -3.31 10.07 7.25
CA LEU A 320 -4.00 11.27 7.68
C LEU A 320 -5.42 11.37 7.15
N SER A 321 -5.67 10.99 5.90
CA SER A 321 -7.03 10.93 5.34
C SER A 321 -7.89 9.89 6.08
N ALA A 322 -7.34 8.72 6.41
CA ALA A 322 -8.06 7.70 7.19
C ALA A 322 -8.40 8.20 8.61
N ILE A 323 -7.47 8.92 9.24
CA ILE A 323 -7.70 9.59 10.52
C ILE A 323 -8.83 10.62 10.40
N GLN A 324 -8.84 11.44 9.35
CA GLN A 324 -9.92 12.42 9.15
C GLN A 324 -11.29 11.74 9.11
N ASP A 325 -11.42 10.63 8.39
CA ASP A 325 -12.67 9.87 8.34
C ASP A 325 -13.09 9.31 9.70
N ILE A 326 -12.14 8.81 10.49
CA ILE A 326 -12.39 8.33 11.86
C ILE A 326 -12.83 9.48 12.76
N LEU A 327 -12.12 10.61 12.72
CA LEU A 327 -12.43 11.79 13.53
C LEU A 327 -13.81 12.37 13.19
N LEU A 328 -14.15 12.42 11.91
CA LEU A 328 -15.47 12.84 11.43
C LEU A 328 -16.59 11.91 11.90
N GLN A 329 -16.33 10.61 12.06
CA GLN A 329 -17.29 9.65 12.61
C GLN A 329 -17.51 9.82 14.11
N LEU A 330 -16.52 10.36 14.83
CA LEU A 330 -16.55 10.55 16.29
C LEU A 330 -17.21 11.86 16.74
N HIS A 331 -17.52 12.81 15.83
CA HIS A 331 -18.19 14.08 16.16
C HIS A 331 -19.74 14.01 16.23
N PRO A 332 -20.42 14.89 17.01
CA PRO A 332 -21.85 14.75 17.31
C PRO A 332 -22.83 15.04 16.14
N PRO A 333 -24.09 14.56 16.24
CA PRO A 333 -25.03 14.38 15.12
C PRO A 333 -25.55 15.63 14.38
N ARG A 334 -25.32 16.85 14.89
CA ARG A 334 -25.90 18.07 14.29
C ARG A 334 -25.14 18.58 13.06
N VAL A 335 -23.83 18.35 13.00
CA VAL A 335 -23.02 18.61 11.80
C VAL A 335 -23.26 17.52 10.74
N ARG A 336 -23.59 16.29 11.18
CA ARG A 336 -23.96 15.18 10.30
C ARG A 336 -25.20 15.50 9.45
N LEU A 337 -26.23 16.15 10.00
CA LEU A 337 -27.43 16.49 9.23
C LEU A 337 -27.18 17.64 8.22
N ALA A 338 -26.44 18.67 8.62
CA ALA A 338 -26.10 19.80 7.75
C ALA A 338 -25.11 19.39 6.65
N LEU A 339 -24.10 18.55 6.97
CA LEU A 339 -23.19 17.96 5.99
C LEU A 339 -23.84 16.85 5.17
N ASP A 340 -24.82 16.10 5.67
CA ASP A 340 -25.55 15.13 4.84
C ASP A 340 -26.50 15.84 3.88
N LEU A 341 -27.08 17.00 4.25
CA LEU A 341 -27.79 17.90 3.32
C LEU A 341 -26.83 18.60 2.35
N CYS A 342 -25.69 19.10 2.82
CA CYS A 342 -24.65 19.67 1.95
C CYS A 342 -24.04 18.61 1.05
N ARG A 343 -23.87 17.36 1.51
CA ARG A 343 -23.45 16.21 0.69
C ARG A 343 -24.56 15.79 -0.26
N HIS A 344 -25.84 15.88 0.10
CA HIS A 344 -26.93 15.59 -0.83
C HIS A 344 -26.98 16.65 -1.94
N LEU A 345 -26.73 17.92 -1.61
CA LEU A 345 -26.64 19.03 -2.55
C LEU A 345 -25.33 19.04 -3.36
N LEU A 346 -24.18 18.65 -2.77
CA LEU A 346 -22.87 18.50 -3.43
C LEU A 346 -22.76 17.20 -4.25
N ARG A 347 -23.51 16.14 -3.89
CA ARG A 347 -23.68 14.90 -4.69
C ARG A 347 -24.43 15.16 -5.99
N LEU A 348 -25.22 16.23 -6.07
CA LEU A 348 -25.85 16.66 -7.31
C LEU A 348 -24.89 17.42 -8.24
N THR A 349 -23.69 17.81 -7.76
CA THR A 349 -22.74 18.65 -8.51
C THR A 349 -21.34 18.05 -8.69
N THR A 350 -21.05 16.83 -8.21
CA THR A 350 -19.81 16.11 -8.53
C THR A 350 -20.15 14.71 -9.05
N MET A 351 -19.76 14.41 -10.30
CA MET A 351 -20.06 13.15 -10.95
C MET A 351 -19.46 11.98 -10.15
N SER A 352 -20.32 11.15 -9.54
CA SER A 352 -19.87 9.91 -8.91
C SER A 352 -19.37 8.95 -9.99
N ILE A 353 -18.14 8.43 -9.85
CA ILE A 353 -17.59 7.42 -10.76
C ILE A 353 -18.43 6.15 -10.63
N ASP A 354 -18.97 5.64 -11.74
CA ASP A 354 -19.69 4.37 -11.77
C ASP A 354 -18.75 3.27 -12.26
N VAL A 355 -18.69 2.18 -11.50
CA VAL A 355 -17.87 1.01 -11.81
C VAL A 355 -18.76 -0.22 -11.91
N LEU A 356 -18.57 -0.99 -12.97
CA LEU A 356 -19.18 -2.31 -13.12
C LEU A 356 -18.11 -3.39 -12.95
N VAL A 357 -18.31 -4.32 -12.01
CA VAL A 357 -17.48 -5.53 -11.91
C VAL A 357 -18.19 -6.67 -12.63
N PHE A 358 -17.65 -7.04 -13.79
CA PHE A 358 -18.11 -8.16 -14.61
C PHE A 358 -17.38 -9.44 -14.21
N GLY A 359 -18.10 -10.36 -13.57
CA GLY A 359 -17.57 -11.63 -13.10
C GLY A 359 -17.28 -11.61 -11.61
N LEU A 360 -18.31 -11.89 -10.80
CA LEU A 360 -18.21 -11.99 -9.35
C LEU A 360 -17.73 -13.38 -8.89
N GLY A 361 -16.59 -13.83 -9.44
CA GLY A 361 -15.82 -14.95 -8.91
C GLY A 361 -15.02 -14.53 -7.67
N ALA A 362 -14.17 -15.40 -7.11
CA ALA A 362 -13.44 -15.08 -5.88
C ALA A 362 -12.59 -13.79 -5.99
N VAL A 363 -11.85 -13.63 -7.10
CA VAL A 363 -11.03 -12.43 -7.35
C VAL A 363 -11.90 -11.19 -7.62
N GLY A 364 -12.93 -11.33 -8.46
CA GLY A 364 -13.87 -10.23 -8.75
C GLY A 364 -14.61 -9.74 -7.51
N SER A 365 -14.98 -10.65 -6.61
CA SER A 365 -15.56 -10.34 -5.30
C SER A 365 -14.64 -9.54 -4.41
N VAL A 366 -13.34 -9.90 -4.36
CA VAL A 366 -12.34 -9.15 -3.60
C VAL A 366 -12.21 -7.73 -4.14
N TYR A 367 -12.07 -7.53 -5.46
CA TYR A 367 -11.95 -6.18 -6.01
C TYR A 367 -13.26 -5.38 -5.94
N ALA A 368 -14.42 -6.01 -6.07
CA ALA A 368 -15.70 -5.36 -5.82
C ALA A 368 -15.79 -4.85 -4.37
N PHE A 369 -15.35 -5.67 -3.40
CA PHE A 369 -15.28 -5.27 -2.00
C PHE A 369 -14.29 -4.12 -1.76
N ILE A 370 -13.08 -4.21 -2.32
CA ILE A 370 -12.04 -3.17 -2.20
C ILE A 370 -12.59 -1.83 -2.72
N LEU A 371 -13.15 -1.83 -3.93
CA LEU A 371 -13.73 -0.64 -4.54
C LEU A 371 -14.87 -0.05 -3.70
N GLN A 372 -15.79 -0.91 -3.24
CA GLN A 372 -16.94 -0.51 -2.42
C GLN A 372 -16.49 0.08 -1.07
N SER A 373 -15.45 -0.47 -0.47
CA SER A 373 -14.90 -0.01 0.81
C SER A 373 -14.24 1.36 0.71
N GLY A 374 -13.66 1.70 -0.45
CA GLY A 374 -13.07 3.01 -0.72
C GLY A 374 -14.04 4.17 -0.81
N LYS A 375 -15.35 3.90 -1.01
CA LYS A 375 -16.42 4.90 -1.13
C LYS A 375 -16.17 6.01 -2.17
N GLN A 376 -15.28 5.77 -3.14
CA GLN A 376 -14.99 6.70 -4.24
C GLN A 376 -15.86 6.48 -5.47
N ALA A 377 -16.48 5.30 -5.58
CA ALA A 377 -17.26 4.90 -6.74
C ALA A 377 -18.55 4.21 -6.32
N ARG A 378 -19.58 4.31 -7.16
CA ARG A 378 -20.76 3.44 -7.10
C ARG A 378 -20.40 2.11 -7.74
N VAL A 379 -20.25 1.08 -6.92
CA VAL A 379 -19.86 -0.24 -7.41
C VAL A 379 -21.10 -1.07 -7.69
N SER A 380 -21.27 -1.39 -8.97
CA SER A 380 -22.27 -2.36 -9.43
C SER A 380 -21.58 -3.66 -9.81
N VAL A 381 -22.25 -4.79 -9.62
CA VAL A 381 -21.69 -6.12 -9.91
C VAL A 381 -22.59 -6.93 -10.82
N VAL A 382 -21.99 -7.76 -11.68
CA VAL A 382 -22.71 -8.77 -12.47
C VAL A 382 -22.45 -10.16 -11.88
N ALA A 383 -23.50 -10.74 -11.30
CA ALA A 383 -23.49 -12.01 -10.58
C ALA A 383 -24.54 -12.96 -11.16
N ARG A 384 -24.10 -13.91 -12.02
CA ARG A 384 -25.00 -14.82 -12.75
C ARG A 384 -25.71 -15.82 -11.82
N SER A 385 -24.94 -16.63 -11.09
CA SER A 385 -25.49 -17.76 -10.33
C SER A 385 -25.90 -17.43 -8.89
N ASN A 386 -25.29 -16.40 -8.28
CA ASN A 386 -25.50 -16.02 -6.88
C ASN A 386 -26.06 -14.61 -6.71
N GLY A 387 -26.49 -13.94 -7.78
CA GLY A 387 -26.96 -12.55 -7.75
C GLY A 387 -28.16 -12.32 -6.82
N ALA A 388 -29.14 -13.24 -6.78
CA ALA A 388 -30.28 -13.12 -5.87
C ALA A 388 -29.87 -13.17 -4.39
N ALA A 389 -29.01 -14.13 -4.03
CA ALA A 389 -28.50 -14.26 -2.67
C ALA A 389 -27.68 -13.04 -2.24
N ILE A 390 -26.85 -12.48 -3.14
CA ILE A 390 -26.06 -11.27 -2.87
C ILE A 390 -26.96 -10.04 -2.76
N ARG A 391 -28.01 -9.94 -3.58
CA ARG A 391 -29.04 -8.88 -3.46
C ARG A 391 -29.75 -8.92 -2.11
N GLU A 392 -30.07 -10.11 -1.61
CA GLU A 392 -30.84 -10.27 -0.38
C GLU A 392 -29.97 -10.19 0.89
N LYS A 393 -28.79 -10.83 0.90
CA LYS A 393 -27.96 -11.03 2.11
C LYS A 393 -26.63 -10.28 2.07
N GLY A 394 -26.20 -9.81 0.90
CA GLY A 394 -24.85 -9.25 0.70
C GLY A 394 -23.81 -10.35 0.57
N LEU A 395 -22.54 -9.95 0.49
CA LEU A 395 -21.41 -10.85 0.35
C LEU A 395 -20.56 -10.86 1.63
N ASN A 396 -20.26 -12.05 2.15
CA ASN A 396 -19.36 -12.20 3.28
C ASN A 396 -17.92 -12.26 2.77
N ILE A 397 -17.04 -11.44 3.34
CA ILE A 397 -15.62 -11.38 3.03
C ILE A 397 -14.84 -11.85 4.25
N ARG A 398 -13.85 -12.72 4.03
CA ARG A 398 -12.85 -13.11 5.02
C ARG A 398 -11.50 -12.71 4.49
N SER A 399 -10.77 -11.86 5.21
CA SER A 399 -9.54 -11.29 4.68
C SER A 399 -8.49 -11.13 5.76
N ARG A 400 -7.31 -11.71 5.52
CA ARG A 400 -6.15 -11.46 6.37
C ARG A 400 -5.63 -10.02 6.27
N LYS A 401 -5.90 -9.34 5.14
CA LYS A 401 -5.49 -7.95 4.91
C LYS A 401 -6.50 -6.93 5.45
N PHE A 402 -7.79 -7.16 5.18
CA PHE A 402 -8.83 -6.16 5.42
C PHE A 402 -9.68 -6.44 6.67
N GLY A 403 -9.57 -7.64 7.25
CA GLY A 403 -10.47 -8.13 8.28
C GLY A 403 -11.69 -8.87 7.71
N ASP A 404 -12.55 -9.32 8.61
CA ASP A 404 -13.76 -10.07 8.27
C ASP A 404 -14.98 -9.16 8.22
N TYR A 405 -15.78 -9.30 7.16
CA TYR A 405 -16.99 -8.51 6.92
C TYR A 405 -18.15 -9.41 6.55
N ASP A 406 -19.32 -9.12 7.12
CA ASP A 406 -20.55 -9.81 6.80
C ASP A 406 -21.52 -8.88 6.05
N GLY A 407 -22.20 -9.44 5.05
CA GLY A 407 -23.28 -8.77 4.34
C GLY A 407 -22.88 -7.54 3.54
N VAL A 408 -21.67 -7.51 2.95
CA VAL A 408 -21.21 -6.41 2.09
C VAL A 408 -22.21 -6.17 0.96
N ARG A 409 -22.72 -4.94 0.85
CA ARG A 409 -23.68 -4.52 -0.17
C ARG A 409 -23.01 -3.72 -1.26
N PHE A 410 -23.46 -3.94 -2.49
CA PHE A 410 -23.08 -3.19 -3.68
C PHE A 410 -24.22 -2.24 -4.06
N ASP A 411 -23.90 -1.18 -4.80
CA ASP A 411 -24.87 -0.18 -5.21
C ASP A 411 -25.96 -0.76 -6.12
N ALA A 412 -25.56 -1.68 -7.02
CA ALA A 412 -26.48 -2.55 -7.75
C ALA A 412 -25.88 -3.93 -7.98
N VAL A 413 -26.75 -4.93 -8.08
CA VAL A 413 -26.39 -6.30 -8.40
C VAL A 413 -27.28 -6.75 -9.55
N TYR A 414 -26.66 -7.00 -10.69
CA TYR A 414 -27.30 -7.44 -11.93
C TYR A 414 -26.96 -8.90 -12.19
N THR A 415 -27.78 -9.56 -12.99
CA THR A 415 -27.55 -10.94 -13.47
C THR A 415 -26.84 -10.98 -14.82
N SER A 416 -26.89 -9.87 -15.57
CA SER A 416 -26.30 -9.73 -16.91
C SER A 416 -25.89 -8.28 -17.18
N CYS A 417 -25.04 -8.06 -18.18
CA CYS A 417 -24.70 -6.71 -18.64
C CYS A 417 -25.88 -6.04 -19.34
N GLU A 418 -26.76 -6.79 -19.98
CA GLU A 418 -28.00 -6.28 -20.57
C GLU A 418 -28.93 -5.71 -19.49
N GLU A 419 -29.06 -6.39 -18.34
CA GLU A 419 -29.81 -5.85 -17.19
C GLU A 419 -29.15 -4.57 -16.65
N ALA A 420 -27.81 -4.56 -16.55
CA ALA A 420 -27.07 -3.39 -16.14
C ALA A 420 -27.28 -2.20 -17.09
N ALA A 421 -27.26 -2.44 -18.40
CA ALA A 421 -27.49 -1.42 -19.42
C ALA A 421 -28.92 -0.83 -19.36
N ARG A 422 -29.93 -1.67 -19.12
CA ARG A 422 -31.33 -1.22 -18.94
C ARG A 422 -31.54 -0.30 -17.74
N SER A 423 -30.61 -0.27 -16.78
CA SER A 423 -30.67 0.67 -15.66
C SER A 423 -30.39 2.12 -16.06
N GLY A 424 -29.88 2.36 -17.28
CA GLY A 424 -29.50 3.68 -17.77
C GLY A 424 -28.20 4.22 -17.20
N ARG A 425 -27.47 3.42 -16.40
CA ARG A 425 -26.17 3.80 -15.85
C ARG A 425 -25.09 3.74 -16.92
N VAL A 426 -24.21 4.75 -16.91
CA VAL A 426 -23.00 4.79 -17.74
C VAL A 426 -21.81 4.50 -16.84
N PHE A 427 -21.05 3.46 -17.17
CA PHE A 427 -19.91 3.03 -16.36
C PHE A 427 -18.62 3.65 -16.87
N SER A 428 -17.91 4.37 -16.00
CA SER A 428 -16.58 4.91 -16.29
C SER A 428 -15.54 3.79 -16.42
N TYR A 429 -15.67 2.76 -15.58
CA TYR A 429 -14.81 1.58 -15.60
C TYR A 429 -15.62 0.29 -15.62
N VAL A 430 -15.19 -0.67 -16.44
CA VAL A 430 -15.69 -2.05 -16.45
C VAL A 430 -14.55 -2.99 -16.08
N PHE A 431 -14.61 -3.55 -14.88
CA PHE A 431 -13.63 -4.49 -14.35
C PHE A 431 -14.01 -5.90 -14.78
N CYS A 432 -13.18 -6.50 -15.62
CA CYS A 432 -13.34 -7.85 -16.13
C CYS A 432 -12.58 -8.85 -15.26
N ALA A 433 -13.31 -9.58 -14.43
CA ALA A 433 -12.79 -10.59 -13.51
C ALA A 433 -13.42 -11.98 -13.70
N ASN A 434 -14.24 -12.16 -14.75
CA ASN A 434 -14.66 -13.47 -15.22
C ASN A 434 -13.46 -14.25 -15.80
N LYS A 435 -13.60 -15.57 -15.96
CA LYS A 435 -12.59 -16.38 -16.67
C LYS A 435 -12.43 -15.95 -18.13
N ALA A 436 -11.20 -15.97 -18.63
CA ALA A 436 -10.86 -15.69 -20.03
C ALA A 436 -11.09 -16.93 -20.93
N ILE A 437 -12.37 -17.27 -21.15
CA ILE A 437 -12.77 -18.35 -22.06
C ILE A 437 -12.94 -17.77 -23.47
N LEU A 438 -11.89 -17.81 -24.29
CA LEU A 438 -11.85 -17.12 -25.60
C LEU A 438 -12.82 -17.72 -26.63
N ASP A 439 -13.17 -18.99 -26.49
CA ASP A 439 -14.07 -19.76 -27.36
C ASP A 439 -15.48 -19.91 -26.76
N ALA A 440 -15.83 -19.11 -25.75
CA ALA A 440 -17.17 -19.11 -25.18
C ALA A 440 -18.21 -18.52 -26.14
N SER A 441 -19.43 -19.06 -26.08
CA SER A 441 -20.62 -18.52 -26.73
C SER A 441 -21.72 -18.29 -25.69
N PRO A 442 -22.23 -17.04 -25.51
CA PRO A 442 -21.76 -15.82 -26.15
C PRO A 442 -20.34 -15.43 -25.70
N SER A 443 -19.63 -14.75 -26.60
CA SER A 443 -18.28 -14.22 -26.36
C SER A 443 -18.30 -13.11 -25.31
N MET A 444 -17.12 -12.86 -24.72
CA MET A 444 -16.96 -11.78 -23.75
C MET A 444 -17.28 -10.40 -24.35
N VAL A 445 -16.93 -10.19 -25.62
CA VAL A 445 -17.24 -8.95 -26.35
C VAL A 445 -18.75 -8.75 -26.46
N GLU A 446 -19.49 -9.78 -26.87
CA GLU A 446 -20.95 -9.72 -26.97
C GLU A 446 -21.58 -9.41 -25.61
N LEU A 447 -21.09 -10.03 -24.55
CA LEU A 447 -21.56 -9.80 -23.19
C LEU A 447 -21.24 -8.39 -22.67
N LEU A 448 -20.14 -7.77 -23.07
CA LEU A 448 -19.76 -6.42 -22.60
C LEU A 448 -20.36 -5.30 -23.45
N THR A 449 -20.69 -5.57 -24.71
CA THR A 449 -21.21 -4.57 -25.66
C THR A 449 -22.35 -3.70 -25.09
N PRO A 450 -23.32 -4.22 -24.32
CA PRO A 450 -24.39 -3.39 -23.77
C PRO A 450 -23.96 -2.30 -22.77
N VAL A 451 -22.80 -2.46 -22.12
CA VAL A 451 -22.35 -1.59 -21.00
C VAL A 451 -21.11 -0.76 -21.33
N VAL A 452 -20.43 -1.04 -22.44
CA VAL A 452 -19.26 -0.29 -22.90
C VAL A 452 -19.73 0.94 -23.67
N GLY A 453 -19.63 2.11 -23.05
CA GLY A 453 -19.87 3.40 -23.68
C GLY A 453 -18.59 4.01 -24.30
N PRO A 454 -18.70 5.15 -25.01
CA PRO A 454 -17.55 5.79 -25.67
C PRO A 454 -16.41 6.19 -24.72
N GLU A 455 -16.74 6.48 -23.46
CA GLU A 455 -15.79 6.95 -22.44
C GLU A 455 -15.38 5.84 -21.45
N THR A 456 -15.90 4.62 -21.62
CA THR A 456 -15.64 3.51 -20.71
C THR A 456 -14.20 3.00 -20.85
N THR A 457 -13.51 2.87 -19.73
CA THR A 457 -12.22 2.15 -19.66
C THR A 457 -12.47 0.71 -19.25
N ILE A 458 -11.92 -0.24 -20.03
CA ILE A 458 -12.05 -1.67 -19.77
C ILE A 458 -10.81 -2.14 -19.03
N PHE A 459 -10.97 -2.74 -17.85
CA PHE A 459 -9.85 -3.19 -17.03
C PHE A 459 -9.85 -4.71 -16.85
N LEU A 460 -8.77 -5.37 -17.27
CA LEU A 460 -8.62 -6.82 -17.23
C LEU A 460 -7.82 -7.27 -16.01
N ILE A 461 -8.40 -8.16 -15.20
CA ILE A 461 -7.74 -8.87 -14.07
C ILE A 461 -7.55 -10.36 -14.40
N GLN A 462 -7.85 -10.75 -15.64
CA GLN A 462 -7.90 -12.14 -16.09
C GLN A 462 -6.50 -12.73 -16.29
N ASN A 463 -6.39 -14.06 -16.22
CA ASN A 463 -5.17 -14.76 -16.58
C ASN A 463 -5.09 -14.98 -18.10
N GLY A 464 -3.88 -15.22 -18.59
CA GLY A 464 -3.66 -15.51 -20.01
C GLY A 464 -3.57 -14.25 -20.87
N PHE A 465 -3.60 -14.44 -22.18
CA PHE A 465 -3.56 -13.40 -23.21
C PHE A 465 -4.60 -13.68 -24.30
N GLY A 466 -4.89 -12.66 -25.12
CA GLY A 466 -5.72 -12.76 -26.31
C GLY A 466 -7.11 -12.15 -26.15
N VAL A 467 -7.53 -11.83 -24.93
CA VAL A 467 -8.74 -11.04 -24.69
C VAL A 467 -8.54 -9.61 -25.20
N GLU A 468 -7.31 -9.08 -25.06
CA GLU A 468 -6.94 -7.73 -25.50
C GLU A 468 -7.19 -7.56 -26.99
N ASP A 469 -6.74 -8.51 -27.81
CA ASP A 469 -6.91 -8.48 -29.27
C ASP A 469 -8.40 -8.43 -29.65
N LEU A 470 -9.24 -9.19 -28.96
CA LEU A 470 -10.70 -9.19 -29.17
C LEU A 470 -11.34 -7.85 -28.76
N LEU A 471 -10.90 -7.27 -27.63
CA LEU A 471 -11.41 -5.99 -27.15
C LEU A 471 -10.95 -4.82 -28.01
N HIS A 472 -9.71 -4.82 -28.50
CA HIS A 472 -9.23 -3.80 -29.43
C HIS A 472 -9.98 -3.83 -30.75
N ALA A 473 -10.28 -5.02 -31.28
CA ALA A 473 -11.06 -5.17 -32.50
C ALA A 473 -12.51 -4.66 -32.31
N ALA A 474 -13.14 -4.97 -31.17
CA ALA A 474 -14.54 -4.61 -30.92
C ALA A 474 -14.75 -3.17 -30.43
N PHE A 475 -13.81 -2.65 -29.62
CA PHE A 475 -13.88 -1.35 -28.98
C PHE A 475 -12.64 -0.50 -29.31
N PRO A 476 -12.41 -0.14 -30.59
CA PRO A 476 -11.19 0.52 -31.04
C PRO A 476 -10.99 1.94 -30.48
N LYS A 477 -12.02 2.51 -29.84
CA LYS A 477 -11.98 3.86 -29.23
C LYS A 477 -11.89 3.84 -27.71
N ASN A 478 -11.86 2.65 -27.10
CA ASN A 478 -11.83 2.49 -25.66
C ASN A 478 -10.42 2.13 -25.17
N THR A 479 -10.05 2.72 -24.03
CA THR A 479 -8.82 2.34 -23.33
C THR A 479 -8.98 0.93 -22.75
N VAL A 480 -8.05 0.04 -23.08
CA VAL A 480 -7.93 -1.29 -22.47
C VAL A 480 -6.74 -1.26 -21.53
N VAL A 481 -7.02 -1.48 -20.24
CA VAL A 481 -6.00 -1.61 -19.21
C VAL A 481 -5.93 -3.08 -18.82
N THR A 482 -4.72 -3.60 -18.65
CA THR A 482 -4.49 -5.00 -18.28
C THR A 482 -3.63 -5.11 -17.03
N SER A 483 -3.64 -6.28 -16.40
CA SER A 483 -2.91 -6.47 -15.14
C SER A 483 -2.37 -7.88 -14.92
N VAL A 484 -1.41 -7.95 -13.99
CA VAL A 484 -0.91 -9.16 -13.34
C VAL A 484 -1.41 -9.16 -11.90
N GLY A 485 -2.37 -10.02 -11.57
CA GLY A 485 -2.80 -10.20 -10.19
C GLY A 485 -2.07 -11.31 -9.45
N TRP A 486 -1.59 -11.03 -8.25
CA TRP A 486 -1.05 -12.00 -7.28
C TRP A 486 -1.99 -12.17 -6.09
N THR A 487 -3.28 -12.24 -6.39
CA THR A 487 -4.38 -12.26 -5.41
C THR A 487 -4.90 -13.68 -5.24
N GLY A 488 -4.59 -14.31 -4.10
CA GLY A 488 -5.09 -15.63 -3.76
C GLY A 488 -6.44 -15.54 -3.08
N ALA A 489 -7.51 -15.79 -3.85
CA ALA A 489 -8.88 -15.75 -3.37
C ALA A 489 -9.62 -17.06 -3.68
N ARG A 490 -10.53 -17.47 -2.79
CA ARG A 490 -11.42 -18.63 -3.02
C ARG A 490 -12.80 -18.41 -2.40
N TYR A 491 -13.80 -19.08 -2.95
CA TYR A 491 -15.07 -19.27 -2.25
C TYR A 491 -14.91 -20.39 -1.23
N ARG A 492 -15.36 -20.12 -0.01
CA ARG A 492 -15.49 -21.11 1.07
C ARG A 492 -16.80 -21.90 0.91
N PRO A 493 -16.90 -23.10 1.50
CA PRO A 493 -18.13 -23.90 1.47
C PRO A 493 -19.36 -23.18 2.06
N ASP A 494 -19.14 -22.26 3.00
CA ASP A 494 -20.17 -21.41 3.62
C ASP A 494 -20.66 -20.25 2.72
N GLY A 495 -20.10 -20.11 1.52
CA GLY A 495 -20.44 -19.06 0.56
C GLY A 495 -19.68 -17.74 0.74
N ALA A 496 -18.85 -17.60 1.78
CA ALA A 496 -17.99 -16.44 1.96
C ALA A 496 -16.81 -16.46 0.97
N VAL A 497 -16.32 -15.29 0.60
CA VAL A 497 -15.10 -15.14 -0.19
C VAL A 497 -13.93 -14.91 0.75
N GLU A 498 -12.92 -15.77 0.65
CA GLU A 498 -11.70 -15.68 1.43
C GLU A 498 -10.55 -15.16 0.56
N LEU A 499 -10.00 -14.01 0.95
CA LEU A 499 -8.67 -13.57 0.53
C LEU A 499 -7.65 -14.21 1.49
N PHE A 500 -7.04 -15.31 1.06
CA PHE A 500 -6.11 -16.08 1.88
C PHE A 500 -4.66 -15.60 1.75
N THR A 501 -4.34 -14.82 0.71
CA THR A 501 -3.08 -14.09 0.61
C THR A 501 -3.13 -12.83 1.48
N ARG A 502 -2.00 -12.45 2.09
CA ARG A 502 -1.89 -11.20 2.87
C ARG A 502 -1.81 -9.96 1.99
N THR A 503 -1.70 -10.12 0.67
CA THR A 503 -1.70 -9.04 -0.32
C THR A 503 -2.65 -9.34 -1.49
N ASP A 504 -3.14 -8.28 -2.10
CA ASP A 504 -3.99 -8.20 -3.31
C ASP A 504 -3.23 -7.52 -4.46
N SER A 505 -1.94 -7.83 -4.59
CA SER A 505 -1.01 -7.11 -5.45
C SER A 505 -1.37 -7.19 -6.94
N LEU A 506 -1.58 -6.04 -7.58
CA LEU A 506 -1.73 -5.89 -9.02
C LEU A 506 -0.52 -5.17 -9.63
N VAL A 507 0.02 -5.68 -10.72
CA VAL A 507 0.81 -4.85 -11.64
C VAL A 507 -0.12 -4.45 -12.78
N VAL A 508 -0.33 -3.15 -12.99
CA VAL A 508 -1.33 -2.59 -13.92
C VAL A 508 -0.59 -1.84 -15.04
N GLY A 509 -1.07 -1.94 -16.27
CA GLY A 509 -0.55 -1.15 -17.38
C GLY A 509 -1.52 -1.10 -18.55
N VAL A 510 -1.32 -0.14 -19.45
CA VAL A 510 -2.14 0.01 -20.65
C VAL A 510 -1.73 -1.07 -21.65
N ASP A 511 -2.71 -1.76 -22.25
CA ASP A 511 -2.48 -2.48 -23.49
C ASP A 511 -2.83 -1.52 -24.63
N TRP A 512 -1.80 -0.96 -25.28
CA TRP A 512 -1.93 0.23 -26.11
C TRP A 512 -2.82 -0.03 -27.32
N ASN A 513 -4.03 0.53 -27.29
CA ASN A 513 -4.96 0.51 -28.41
C ASN A 513 -4.53 1.53 -29.46
N THR A 514 -4.38 1.09 -30.70
CA THR A 514 -3.99 1.92 -31.85
C THR A 514 -5.17 2.25 -32.78
N GLY A 515 -6.39 1.95 -32.34
CA GLY A 515 -7.61 2.27 -33.06
C GLY A 515 -7.78 3.78 -33.33
N PRO A 516 -8.50 4.13 -34.41
CA PRO A 516 -8.62 5.51 -34.85
C PRO A 516 -9.37 6.38 -33.83
N GLY A 517 -8.74 7.49 -33.43
CA GLY A 517 -9.33 8.50 -32.56
C GLY A 517 -9.03 8.34 -31.07
N LEU A 518 -8.22 7.35 -30.67
CA LEU A 518 -7.79 7.17 -29.28
C LEU A 518 -6.32 7.54 -29.12
N SER A 519 -6.06 8.69 -28.47
CA SER A 519 -4.68 9.19 -28.27
C SER A 519 -3.96 8.45 -27.15
N LYS A 520 -2.61 8.48 -27.15
CA LYS A 520 -1.82 7.89 -26.05
C LYS A 520 -2.06 8.64 -24.74
N GLU A 521 -2.20 9.96 -24.80
CA GLU A 521 -2.43 10.84 -23.64
C GLU A 521 -3.78 10.51 -22.98
N ARG A 522 -4.80 10.19 -23.78
CA ARG A 522 -6.09 9.71 -23.30
C ARG A 522 -5.94 8.41 -22.50
N GLN A 523 -5.26 7.42 -23.06
CA GLN A 523 -5.07 6.12 -22.40
C GLN A 523 -4.23 6.25 -21.13
N GLN A 524 -3.21 7.12 -21.12
CA GLN A 524 -2.42 7.44 -19.93
C GLN A 524 -3.25 8.12 -18.83
N ARG A 525 -4.13 9.05 -19.19
CA ARG A 525 -5.03 9.70 -18.25
C ARG A 525 -5.99 8.68 -17.64
N ASP A 526 -6.53 7.78 -18.44
CA ASP A 526 -7.50 6.77 -17.99
C ASP A 526 -6.85 5.74 -17.04
N VAL A 527 -5.64 5.24 -17.33
CA VAL A 527 -4.92 4.35 -16.40
C VAL A 527 -4.49 5.08 -15.12
N LYS A 528 -4.16 6.37 -15.19
CA LYS A 528 -3.89 7.18 -14.01
C LYS A 528 -5.13 7.34 -13.14
N GLY A 529 -6.28 7.64 -13.74
CA GLY A 529 -7.57 7.72 -13.03
C GLY A 529 -7.96 6.40 -12.38
N LEU A 530 -7.73 5.27 -13.07
CA LEU A 530 -7.92 3.94 -12.50
C LEU A 530 -6.97 3.70 -11.31
N GLY A 531 -5.71 4.10 -11.43
CA GLY A 531 -4.72 4.02 -10.34
C GLY A 531 -5.15 4.84 -9.13
N GLU A 532 -5.63 6.06 -9.32
CA GLU A 532 -6.15 6.90 -8.24
C GLU A 532 -7.38 6.28 -7.56
N LEU A 533 -8.28 5.67 -8.33
CA LEU A 533 -9.43 4.93 -7.81
C LEU A 533 -8.99 3.72 -6.96
N LEU A 534 -8.09 2.88 -7.48
CA LEU A 534 -7.55 1.72 -6.78
C LEU A 534 -6.81 2.12 -5.49
N ALA A 535 -5.99 3.18 -5.54
CA ALA A 535 -5.24 3.70 -4.40
C ALA A 535 -6.18 4.18 -3.28
N LYS A 536 -7.16 5.01 -3.61
CA LYS A 536 -8.14 5.50 -2.64
C LYS A 536 -9.03 4.39 -2.08
N SER A 537 -9.20 3.28 -2.81
CA SER A 537 -9.90 2.09 -2.35
C SER A 537 -9.06 1.13 -1.50
N GLY A 538 -7.76 1.40 -1.31
CA GLY A 538 -6.87 0.57 -0.47
C GLY A 538 -6.32 -0.68 -1.18
N ALA A 539 -6.43 -0.75 -2.51
CA ALA A 539 -5.82 -1.82 -3.29
C ALA A 539 -4.29 -1.72 -3.25
N THR A 540 -3.59 -2.86 -3.19
CA THR A 540 -2.13 -2.88 -3.40
C THR A 540 -1.86 -3.03 -4.90
N PHE A 541 -1.21 -2.05 -5.53
CA PHE A 541 -0.90 -2.12 -6.95
C PHE A 541 0.33 -1.29 -7.33
N THR A 542 0.83 -1.52 -8.55
CA THR A 542 1.87 -0.72 -9.20
C THR A 542 1.48 -0.48 -10.64
N VAL A 543 1.60 0.75 -11.13
CA VAL A 543 1.38 1.07 -12.54
C VAL A 543 2.71 1.03 -13.27
N LYS A 544 2.76 0.30 -14.38
CA LYS A 544 3.89 0.27 -15.32
C LYS A 544 3.45 0.77 -16.68
N GLU A 545 4.37 1.40 -17.40
CA GLU A 545 4.15 1.81 -18.79
C GLU A 545 4.01 0.60 -19.72
N ASP A 546 4.82 -0.44 -19.49
CA ASP A 546 4.69 -1.73 -20.15
C ASP A 546 4.55 -2.85 -19.12
N VAL A 547 3.36 -3.45 -19.04
CA VAL A 547 3.03 -4.57 -18.15
C VAL A 547 3.10 -5.92 -18.88
N ARG A 548 3.34 -5.93 -20.19
CA ARG A 548 3.26 -7.15 -21.02
C ARG A 548 4.34 -8.15 -20.64
N ALA A 549 5.55 -7.70 -20.32
CA ALA A 549 6.63 -8.57 -19.85
C ALA A 549 6.28 -9.24 -18.51
N ASP A 550 5.74 -8.49 -17.54
CA ASP A 550 5.28 -9.05 -16.26
C ASP A 550 4.17 -10.09 -16.45
N ARG A 551 3.19 -9.78 -17.32
CA ARG A 551 2.11 -10.71 -17.67
C ARG A 551 2.64 -11.96 -18.36
N TRP A 552 3.59 -11.81 -19.27
CA TRP A 552 4.19 -12.94 -19.97
C TRP A 552 4.98 -13.83 -19.02
N MET A 553 5.72 -13.27 -18.06
CA MET A 553 6.38 -14.08 -17.04
C MET A 553 5.38 -14.85 -16.16
N LYS A 554 4.23 -14.26 -15.84
CA LYS A 554 3.14 -15.02 -15.19
C LYS A 554 2.54 -16.08 -16.11
N LEU A 555 2.46 -15.83 -17.42
CA LEU A 555 2.02 -16.82 -18.41
C LEU A 555 2.98 -18.02 -18.47
N VAL A 556 4.30 -17.80 -18.43
CA VAL A 556 5.32 -18.86 -18.36
C VAL A 556 4.99 -19.80 -17.20
N TRP A 557 4.75 -19.26 -16.01
CA TRP A 557 4.33 -20.03 -14.83
C TRP A 557 3.03 -20.82 -15.06
N ASN A 558 1.98 -20.12 -15.51
CA ASN A 558 0.65 -20.69 -15.68
C ASN A 558 0.65 -21.80 -16.74
N ALA A 559 1.32 -21.59 -17.87
CA ALA A 559 1.36 -22.53 -18.98
C ALA A 559 2.01 -23.87 -18.61
N ALA A 560 2.98 -23.88 -17.69
CA ALA A 560 3.54 -25.12 -17.17
C ALA A 560 2.74 -25.65 -15.98
N TRP A 561 2.71 -24.91 -14.87
CA TRP A 561 2.22 -25.51 -13.63
C TRP A 561 0.71 -25.63 -13.57
N ASN A 562 -0.06 -24.65 -14.07
CA ASN A 562 -1.52 -24.79 -14.01
C ASN A 562 -2.01 -25.94 -14.88
N THR A 563 -1.34 -26.20 -16.00
CA THR A 563 -1.73 -27.19 -16.99
C THR A 563 -1.31 -28.60 -16.57
N LEU A 564 -0.06 -28.78 -16.13
CA LEU A 564 0.45 -30.08 -15.69
C LEU A 564 -0.35 -30.61 -14.50
N ILE A 565 -0.62 -29.77 -13.51
CA ILE A 565 -1.41 -30.19 -12.34
C ILE A 565 -2.89 -30.40 -12.68
N ALA A 566 -3.44 -29.64 -13.64
CA ALA A 566 -4.81 -29.85 -14.10
C ALA A 566 -4.96 -31.17 -14.87
N LEU A 567 -3.97 -31.55 -15.70
CA LEU A 567 -3.96 -32.81 -16.44
C LEU A 567 -3.78 -34.02 -15.52
N THR A 568 -2.92 -33.90 -14.51
CA THR A 568 -2.55 -35.02 -13.63
C THR A 568 -3.40 -35.13 -12.37
N LEU A 569 -4.14 -34.07 -12.02
CA LEU A 569 -4.87 -33.95 -10.75
C LEU A 569 -3.97 -34.06 -9.50
N MET A 570 -2.67 -33.81 -9.66
CA MET A 570 -1.67 -33.86 -8.59
C MET A 570 -1.25 -32.46 -8.15
N ARG A 571 -0.70 -32.31 -6.94
CA ARG A 571 -0.02 -31.06 -6.59
C ARG A 571 1.30 -30.98 -7.35
N THR A 572 1.76 -29.76 -7.56
CA THR A 572 3.02 -29.49 -8.29
C THR A 572 4.20 -30.31 -7.73
N SER A 573 4.34 -30.35 -6.39
CA SER A 573 5.37 -31.11 -5.67
C SER A 573 5.31 -32.61 -5.92
N ASP A 574 4.11 -33.14 -6.07
CA ASP A 574 3.87 -34.57 -6.16
C ASP A 574 4.14 -35.02 -7.59
N PHE A 575 3.71 -34.23 -8.59
CA PHE A 575 3.99 -34.49 -10.01
C PHE A 575 5.49 -34.60 -10.29
N ILE A 576 6.30 -33.64 -9.83
CA ILE A 576 7.76 -33.67 -10.11
C ILE A 576 8.47 -34.85 -9.45
N ARG A 577 7.91 -35.38 -8.36
CA ARG A 577 8.47 -36.56 -7.67
C ARG A 577 8.08 -37.88 -8.32
N THR A 578 7.20 -37.87 -9.34
CA THR A 578 6.74 -39.11 -9.97
C THR A 578 7.85 -39.78 -10.79
N LEU A 579 8.65 -38.99 -11.52
CA LEU A 579 9.78 -39.46 -12.33
C LEU A 579 10.70 -38.28 -12.72
N ASP A 580 11.97 -38.56 -13.01
CA ASP A 580 12.97 -37.54 -13.38
C ASP A 580 12.55 -36.70 -14.60
N GLN A 581 11.84 -37.29 -15.56
CA GLN A 581 11.39 -36.63 -16.78
C GLN A 581 10.26 -35.61 -16.52
N ALA A 582 9.61 -35.62 -15.36
CA ALA A 582 8.59 -34.64 -15.02
C ALA A 582 9.15 -33.20 -15.00
N GLU A 583 10.38 -33.02 -14.49
CA GLU A 583 11.09 -31.73 -14.54
C GLU A 583 11.43 -31.34 -15.98
N VAL A 584 11.79 -32.30 -16.83
CA VAL A 584 12.11 -32.06 -18.26
C VAL A 584 10.90 -31.51 -19.01
N VAL A 585 9.70 -32.06 -18.76
CA VAL A 585 8.45 -31.57 -19.38
C VAL A 585 8.17 -30.13 -18.94
N ALA A 586 8.25 -29.83 -17.65
CA ALA A 586 8.03 -28.47 -17.14
C ALA A 586 9.04 -27.46 -17.73
N ARG A 587 10.32 -27.82 -17.79
CA ARG A 587 11.38 -27.02 -18.42
C ARG A 587 11.14 -26.80 -19.91
N SER A 588 10.61 -27.79 -20.62
CA SER A 588 10.29 -27.69 -22.05
C SER A 588 9.17 -26.69 -22.28
N ILE A 589 8.09 -26.75 -21.49
CA ILE A 589 7.00 -25.77 -21.54
C ILE A 589 7.51 -24.36 -21.26
N PHE A 590 8.30 -24.17 -20.19
CA PHE A 590 8.91 -22.87 -19.89
C PHE A 590 9.76 -22.35 -21.04
N SER A 591 10.62 -23.19 -21.60
CA SER A 591 11.51 -22.83 -22.71
C SER A 591 10.73 -22.34 -23.92
N GLU A 592 9.67 -23.07 -24.30
CA GLU A 592 8.83 -22.72 -25.44
C GLU A 592 8.11 -21.38 -25.23
N VAL A 593 7.46 -21.16 -24.08
CA VAL A 593 6.76 -19.89 -23.80
C VAL A 593 7.74 -18.71 -23.71
N ILE A 594 8.92 -18.90 -23.12
CA ILE A 594 9.97 -17.88 -23.06
C ILE A 594 10.48 -17.56 -24.47
N ALA A 595 10.71 -18.56 -25.31
CA ALA A 595 11.16 -18.38 -26.69
C ALA A 595 10.15 -17.58 -27.51
N VAL A 596 8.85 -17.88 -27.37
CA VAL A 596 7.78 -17.10 -28.01
C VAL A 596 7.77 -15.66 -27.50
N GLY A 597 7.92 -15.43 -26.20
CA GLY A 597 7.98 -14.09 -25.63
C GLY A 597 9.15 -13.26 -26.16
N LYS A 598 10.34 -13.86 -26.27
CA LYS A 598 11.52 -13.23 -26.88
C LYS A 598 11.29 -12.91 -28.36
N ALA A 599 10.68 -13.83 -29.12
CA ALA A 599 10.35 -13.61 -30.53
C ALA A 599 9.30 -12.50 -30.73
N LYS A 600 8.44 -12.25 -29.75
CA LYS A 600 7.51 -11.10 -29.71
C LYS A 600 8.18 -9.77 -29.35
N GLY A 601 9.47 -9.78 -29.04
CA GLY A 601 10.22 -8.59 -28.61
C GLY A 601 10.00 -8.20 -27.15
N LEU A 602 9.53 -9.12 -26.30
CA LEU A 602 9.39 -8.85 -24.87
C LEU A 602 10.75 -8.97 -24.15
N GLU A 603 11.05 -7.99 -23.30
CA GLU A 603 12.22 -8.00 -22.44
C GLU A 603 12.00 -8.94 -21.24
N LEU A 604 12.41 -10.20 -21.41
CA LEU A 604 12.33 -11.21 -20.35
C LEU A 604 13.70 -11.35 -19.65
N PRO A 605 13.75 -11.66 -18.34
CA PRO A 605 15.00 -11.87 -17.61
C PRO A 605 15.90 -12.90 -18.30
N HIS A 606 17.22 -12.66 -18.31
CA HIS A 606 18.17 -13.58 -18.92
C HIS A 606 18.10 -14.98 -18.30
N ASP A 607 17.87 -15.06 -16.99
CA ASP A 607 17.75 -16.29 -16.23
C ASP A 607 16.29 -16.75 -16.03
N ALA A 608 15.33 -16.27 -16.83
CA ALA A 608 13.89 -16.52 -16.64
C ALA A 608 13.54 -17.98 -16.35
N LEU A 609 14.10 -18.93 -17.12
CA LEU A 609 13.83 -20.36 -16.92
C LEU A 609 14.33 -20.85 -15.56
N GLU A 610 15.61 -20.60 -15.23
CA GLU A 610 16.18 -21.03 -13.95
C GLU A 610 15.55 -20.29 -12.77
N GLY A 611 15.13 -19.04 -12.98
CA GLY A 611 14.35 -18.26 -12.02
C GLY A 611 13.03 -18.94 -11.66
N GLU A 612 12.25 -19.36 -12.66
CA GLU A 612 10.99 -20.07 -12.43
C GLU A 612 11.21 -21.45 -11.78
N MET A 613 12.25 -22.17 -12.19
CA MET A 613 12.62 -23.45 -11.59
C MET A 613 13.05 -23.31 -10.12
N ARG A 614 13.81 -22.26 -9.78
CA ARG A 614 14.18 -21.96 -8.38
C ARG A 614 12.97 -21.63 -7.53
N LYS A 615 12.06 -20.77 -8.01
CA LYS A 615 10.81 -20.43 -7.31
C LYS A 615 10.06 -21.70 -6.94
N TYR A 616 9.88 -22.60 -7.90
CA TYR A 616 9.19 -23.87 -7.66
C TYR A 616 9.83 -24.72 -6.54
N ARG A 617 11.15 -24.93 -6.58
CA ARG A 617 11.87 -25.76 -5.60
C ARG A 617 11.69 -25.30 -4.14
N THR A 618 11.39 -24.03 -3.94
CA THR A 618 11.20 -23.44 -2.59
C THR A 618 9.76 -23.46 -2.09
N MET A 619 8.78 -23.78 -2.94
CA MET A 619 7.36 -23.75 -2.55
C MET A 619 6.86 -25.07 -1.98
N LYS A 620 6.01 -24.99 -0.95
CA LYS A 620 5.21 -26.12 -0.45
C LYS A 620 3.96 -26.32 -1.32
N GLY A 621 4.12 -26.94 -2.49
CA GLY A 621 3.05 -27.45 -3.38
C GLY A 621 1.88 -26.50 -3.68
N ALA A 622 1.84 -25.91 -4.87
CA ALA A 622 0.76 -25.02 -5.29
C ALA A 622 -0.46 -25.76 -5.89
N ASN A 623 -1.66 -25.24 -5.62
CA ASN A 623 -2.90 -25.53 -6.36
C ASN A 623 -3.20 -24.36 -7.32
N SER A 624 -3.88 -24.62 -8.45
CA SER A 624 -4.23 -23.60 -9.46
C SER A 624 -5.74 -23.49 -9.67
N SER A 625 -6.19 -22.37 -10.25
CA SER A 625 -7.58 -22.18 -10.70
C SER A 625 -7.98 -23.23 -11.73
N MET A 626 -7.10 -23.54 -12.68
CA MET A 626 -7.36 -24.54 -13.73
C MET A 626 -7.57 -25.95 -13.17
N LEU A 627 -6.83 -26.36 -12.13
CA LEU A 627 -7.07 -27.63 -11.45
C LEU A 627 -8.46 -27.68 -10.81
N VAL A 628 -8.85 -26.60 -10.13
CA VAL A 628 -10.20 -26.50 -9.54
C VAL A 628 -11.26 -26.61 -10.63
N ASP A 629 -11.02 -26.03 -11.81
CA ASP A 629 -11.94 -26.09 -12.94
C ASP A 629 -12.09 -27.50 -13.49
N VAL A 630 -10.99 -28.23 -13.66
CA VAL A 630 -11.01 -29.63 -14.07
C VAL A 630 -11.74 -30.49 -13.03
N GLN A 631 -11.46 -30.30 -11.73
CA GLN A 631 -12.14 -31.02 -10.65
C GLN A 631 -13.65 -30.75 -10.62
N ARG A 632 -14.06 -29.52 -10.93
CA ARG A 632 -15.47 -29.11 -10.99
C ARG A 632 -16.12 -29.37 -12.35
N LYS A 633 -15.38 -29.92 -13.32
CA LYS A 633 -15.83 -30.12 -14.70
C LYS A 633 -16.37 -28.84 -15.36
N THR A 634 -15.74 -27.70 -15.08
CA THR A 634 -16.10 -26.40 -15.67
C THR A 634 -15.06 -26.00 -16.73
N PRO A 635 -15.43 -25.16 -17.71
CA PRO A 635 -14.50 -24.69 -18.74
C PRO A 635 -13.23 -24.04 -18.15
N THR A 636 -12.08 -24.37 -18.74
CA THR A 636 -10.77 -23.85 -18.36
C THR A 636 -10.32 -22.69 -19.26
N GLU A 637 -9.36 -21.90 -18.79
CA GLU A 637 -8.74 -20.81 -19.56
C GLU A 637 -7.68 -21.32 -20.56
N VAL A 638 -7.79 -22.56 -21.06
CA VAL A 638 -6.79 -23.22 -21.92
C VAL A 638 -6.44 -22.40 -23.16
N GLU A 639 -7.43 -21.74 -23.79
CA GLU A 639 -7.19 -20.89 -24.96
C GLU A 639 -6.31 -19.69 -24.63
N ALA A 640 -6.52 -19.05 -23.48
CA ALA A 640 -5.78 -17.86 -23.07
C ALA A 640 -4.39 -18.20 -22.47
N ILE A 641 -4.25 -19.36 -21.82
CA ILE A 641 -3.03 -19.76 -21.10
C ILE A 641 -2.06 -20.55 -21.98
N VAL A 642 -2.56 -21.42 -22.87
CA VAL A 642 -1.71 -22.28 -23.73
C VAL A 642 -1.98 -22.04 -25.20
N GLY A 643 -3.24 -21.92 -25.60
CA GLY A 643 -3.62 -21.73 -27.01
C GLY A 643 -3.01 -20.46 -27.62
N TYR A 644 -3.02 -19.36 -26.87
CA TYR A 644 -2.44 -18.09 -27.30
C TYR A 644 -0.92 -18.17 -27.57
N PRO A 645 -0.05 -18.53 -26.60
CA PRO A 645 1.38 -18.63 -26.87
C PRO A 645 1.73 -19.70 -27.91
N MET A 646 0.96 -20.79 -28.00
CA MET A 646 1.13 -21.80 -29.06
C MET A 646 0.91 -21.19 -30.46
N ARG A 647 -0.20 -20.50 -30.67
CA ARG A 647 -0.52 -19.86 -31.96
C ARG A 647 0.48 -18.75 -32.31
N GLU A 648 0.90 -17.96 -31.32
CA GLU A 648 1.94 -16.95 -31.53
C GLU A 648 3.30 -17.58 -31.88
N GLY A 649 3.67 -18.70 -31.26
CA GLY A 649 4.87 -19.44 -31.63
C GLY A 649 4.83 -19.92 -33.08
N GLN A 650 3.72 -20.52 -33.50
CA GLN A 650 3.51 -20.93 -34.89
C GLN A 650 3.58 -19.73 -35.86
N ARG A 651 2.95 -18.60 -35.53
CA ARG A 651 2.97 -17.37 -36.34
C ARG A 651 4.37 -16.79 -36.50
N LEU A 652 5.20 -16.89 -35.45
CA LEU A 652 6.55 -16.34 -35.41
C LEU A 652 7.64 -17.33 -35.86
N GLY A 653 7.26 -18.56 -36.24
CA GLY A 653 8.21 -19.61 -36.64
C GLY A 653 9.02 -20.19 -35.47
N VAL A 654 8.55 -20.04 -34.22
CA VAL A 654 9.15 -20.65 -33.04
C VAL A 654 8.60 -22.05 -32.86
N ALA A 655 9.48 -23.05 -32.73
CA ALA A 655 9.06 -24.43 -32.47
C ALA A 655 8.44 -24.54 -31.07
N VAL A 656 7.18 -25.00 -31.01
CA VAL A 656 6.40 -25.14 -29.76
C VAL A 656 5.72 -26.52 -29.62
N PRO A 657 6.43 -27.65 -29.86
CA PRO A 657 5.81 -28.98 -29.88
C PRO A 657 5.21 -29.41 -28.53
N THR A 658 5.80 -28.99 -27.41
CA THR A 658 5.29 -29.31 -26.08
C THR A 658 3.99 -28.57 -25.82
N LEU A 659 3.91 -27.28 -26.18
CA LEU A 659 2.67 -26.51 -26.06
C LEU A 659 1.55 -27.09 -26.93
N VAL A 660 1.85 -27.54 -28.17
CA VAL A 660 0.87 -28.22 -29.02
C VAL A 660 0.31 -29.47 -28.33
N THR A 661 1.18 -30.26 -27.70
CA THR A 661 0.80 -31.47 -26.97
C THR A 661 -0.08 -31.14 -25.76
N ILE A 662 0.36 -30.21 -24.91
CA ILE A 662 -0.39 -29.78 -23.71
C ILE A 662 -1.74 -29.17 -24.07
N TYR A 663 -1.79 -28.35 -25.13
CA TYR A 663 -3.03 -27.76 -25.64
C TYR A 663 -4.02 -28.84 -26.07
N ALA A 664 -3.59 -29.81 -26.89
CA ALA A 664 -4.45 -30.90 -27.35
C ALA A 664 -5.03 -31.72 -26.20
N LEU A 665 -4.20 -32.06 -25.20
CA LEU A 665 -4.64 -32.82 -24.03
C LEU A 665 -5.65 -32.04 -23.18
N LEU A 666 -5.41 -30.75 -22.92
CA LEU A 666 -6.35 -29.93 -22.14
C LEU A 666 -7.66 -29.69 -22.89
N LYS A 667 -7.62 -29.46 -24.21
CA LYS A 667 -8.84 -29.36 -25.02
C LYS A 667 -9.65 -30.66 -25.00
N ALA A 668 -8.98 -31.82 -25.01
CA ALA A 668 -9.67 -33.10 -24.84
C ALA A 668 -10.34 -33.22 -23.46
N VAL A 669 -9.71 -32.72 -22.39
CA VAL A 669 -10.31 -32.65 -21.05
C VAL A 669 -11.55 -31.76 -21.03
N ASP A 670 -11.48 -30.54 -21.60
CA ASP A 670 -12.62 -29.64 -21.67
C ASP A 670 -13.75 -30.20 -22.55
N TRP A 671 -13.40 -30.80 -23.69
CA TRP A 671 -14.37 -31.48 -24.55
C TRP A 671 -15.07 -32.63 -23.83
N ARG A 672 -14.31 -33.45 -23.09
CA ARG A 672 -14.87 -34.54 -22.26
C ARG A 672 -15.85 -34.00 -21.22
N HIS A 673 -15.53 -32.88 -20.57
CA HIS A 673 -16.44 -32.28 -19.59
C HIS A 673 -17.72 -31.73 -20.22
N ALA A 674 -17.64 -31.18 -21.43
CA ALA A 674 -18.80 -30.74 -22.20
C ALA A 674 -19.63 -31.89 -22.78
N ASN A 675 -19.03 -33.08 -22.98
CA ASN A 675 -19.65 -34.24 -23.63
C ASN A 675 -19.57 -35.49 -22.73
N PRO A 676 -20.22 -35.50 -21.54
CA PRO A 676 -20.08 -36.58 -20.58
C PRO A 676 -20.56 -37.94 -21.12
N ASP A 677 -21.53 -37.96 -22.03
CA ASP A 677 -22.06 -39.19 -22.62
C ASP A 677 -21.15 -39.80 -23.70
N ALA A 678 -20.38 -38.97 -24.42
CA ALA A 678 -19.44 -39.43 -25.43
C ALA A 678 -18.12 -39.96 -24.82
N ALA A 679 -17.89 -39.67 -23.54
CA ALA A 679 -16.68 -40.03 -22.81
C ALA A 679 -16.81 -41.30 -21.95
N ARG A 680 -17.85 -42.11 -22.20
CA ARG A 680 -18.00 -43.42 -21.55
C ARG A 680 -16.87 -44.34 -22.06
N LEU A 681 -15.87 -44.54 -21.18
CA LEU A 681 -14.90 -45.62 -21.30
C LEU A 681 -15.59 -46.98 -21.15
#